data_AF-A0A816G6P4-F1
#
_entry.id   AF-A0A816G6P4-F1
#
_cell.length_a   1.000
_cell.length_b   1.000
_cell.length_c   1.000
_cell.angle_alpha   90.00
_cell.angle_beta   90.00
_cell.angle_gamma   90.00
#
_symmetry.space_group_name_H-M   'P 1'
#
loop_
_entity.id
_entity.type
_entity.pdbx_description
1 polymer ?
#
loop_
_entity_poly.entity_id
_entity_poly.type
_entity_poly.pdbx_seq_one_letter_code
_entity_poly.pdbx_strand_id
1 'polypeptide(L)'
;IVYHKDLAIIILDTEGLMSLEESGSIFDNQMITMAILTSHLVIINHKGELSSNLEGLIGMSLYAKLQIQSLPFKPKLLFVLRDQMSRENKTIFLEQLSRFKDNLQTSSNFLKVSIDDEFEINQENIVLLPSAFNEDINKELNITQRWRNEAFAYDINQLRRNIFNDFHEQHIQDNYGLTNIDAFYNKTSSNWKTIDELGQGLLECKSLAELNVTNELKSKANEIIQKNSKLLLKDGTELLNCLLTKQKQTTEQLNNNSANNIRVNTDIYLKSFIDNGFDQLHNLTEKLIKDATDDFEQCTQQTYYADLKCNIQKDIEPRIRCTEQLLKQRFEQDVYTISKENATLEMQKQLLNTARIFFDKQKQTQTITDINELNTALDEKYNELYKKFEENLNLLQKSESDITETILNIYNRIIRIRGTTANKHNIYNLCPILVHNTFCSEFHELESIYESIQSYIIQGQTSNKINSLLKNLLGTSSWKTLNEHLGWFNHCVRGDEHKKEIFVSIAEGVIPQFNNNINTMLSTIKLSYNDPELISSLIQYVDDSIKTQRSPIQKYWNYLNIPQITADLIRIALRYLIDQAKQIADRKHEESKQTLNQLKEWKISIQEQFLSSKDSFEQGQRFKTDLQKQIVEEIKRIYMRVIISEVHTIITNNSEIDSNKIATNAYNDSIGSNPPDANNIMKYIIDINRYYLELALNKIQVRKETIVTNQIHLLEKIIFNCVDNAIETVEKHDCHNVQEVHQDIVKNLQQILSDFRLSPMIGISSEIKDPDRFKESFK
;
A
#
# COMPACT_ATOMS: atom_id res chain seq x y z
N ILE A 1 8.52 -24.41 -43.58
CA ILE A 1 7.89 -23.37 -44.43
C ILE A 1 7.62 -23.99 -45.79
N VAL A 2 6.40 -23.84 -46.32
CA VAL A 2 5.97 -24.32 -47.64
C VAL A 2 5.61 -23.12 -48.48
N TYR A 3 6.05 -23.08 -49.74
CA TYR A 3 5.67 -22.01 -50.66
C TYR A 3 4.51 -22.46 -51.55
N HIS A 4 3.43 -21.68 -51.59
CA HIS A 4 2.31 -21.90 -52.49
C HIS A 4 2.02 -20.62 -53.28
N LYS A 5 2.29 -20.66 -54.60
CA LYS A 5 2.38 -19.44 -55.44
C LYS A 5 3.41 -18.48 -54.81
N ASP A 6 3.00 -17.27 -54.45
CA ASP A 6 3.87 -16.25 -53.84
C ASP A 6 3.80 -16.23 -52.29
N LEU A 7 3.08 -17.19 -51.68
CA LEU A 7 2.85 -17.22 -50.23
C LEU A 7 3.81 -18.14 -49.50
N ALA A 8 4.41 -17.62 -48.43
CA ALA A 8 5.14 -18.42 -47.44
C ALA A 8 4.17 -18.92 -46.37
N ILE A 9 3.95 -20.24 -46.33
CA ILE A 9 3.08 -20.91 -45.37
C ILE A 9 3.94 -21.55 -44.28
N ILE A 10 3.70 -21.15 -43.04
CA ILE A 10 4.34 -21.75 -41.86
C ILE A 10 3.40 -22.82 -41.33
N ILE A 11 3.91 -24.05 -41.21
CA ILE A 11 3.17 -25.16 -40.62
C ILE A 11 3.82 -25.42 -39.26
N LEU A 12 2.99 -25.33 -38.22
CA LEU A 12 3.37 -25.65 -36.85
C LEU A 12 2.74 -26.99 -36.52
N ASP A 13 3.57 -27.96 -36.16
CA ASP A 13 3.12 -29.27 -35.70
C ASP A 13 3.22 -29.31 -34.18
N THR A 14 2.13 -29.73 -33.52
CA THR A 14 2.02 -29.77 -32.07
C THR A 14 1.77 -31.21 -31.64
N GLU A 15 2.74 -31.82 -30.97
CA GLU A 15 2.66 -33.19 -30.44
C GLU A 15 2.34 -33.21 -28.94
N GLY A 16 1.94 -34.38 -28.42
CA GLY A 16 1.81 -34.62 -26.97
C GLY A 16 0.50 -34.19 -26.30
N LEU A 17 -0.39 -33.51 -27.02
CA LEU A 17 -1.67 -33.02 -26.49
C LEU A 17 -2.62 -34.16 -26.07
N MET A 18 -3.27 -34.03 -24.91
CA MET A 18 -4.26 -34.99 -24.39
C MET A 18 -3.68 -36.41 -24.18
N SER A 19 -2.37 -36.54 -23.98
CA SER A 19 -1.72 -37.83 -23.71
C SER A 19 -2.11 -38.35 -22.32
N LEU A 20 -2.27 -39.67 -22.20
CA LEU A 20 -2.65 -40.33 -20.92
C LEU A 20 -1.51 -40.33 -19.88
N GLU A 21 -0.29 -39.95 -20.28
CA GLU A 21 0.94 -40.16 -19.50
C GLU A 21 1.38 -38.93 -18.68
N GLU A 22 0.88 -37.72 -18.96
CA GLU A 22 1.16 -36.51 -18.19
C GLU A 22 -0.08 -36.00 -17.45
N SER A 23 0.01 -35.93 -16.11
CA SER A 23 -1.09 -35.61 -15.20
C SER A 23 -1.40 -34.11 -15.05
N GLY A 24 -0.90 -33.25 -15.93
CA GLY A 24 -1.03 -31.80 -15.83
C GLY A 24 -1.75 -31.14 -17.01
N SER A 25 -2.96 -30.62 -16.80
CA SER A 25 -3.73 -29.84 -17.79
C SER A 25 -3.04 -28.55 -18.26
N ILE A 26 -2.02 -28.09 -17.53
CA ILE A 26 -1.33 -26.82 -17.81
C ILE A 26 -0.57 -26.89 -19.14
N PHE A 27 0.18 -27.96 -19.39
CA PHE A 27 0.97 -28.09 -20.62
C PHE A 27 0.07 -28.11 -21.87
N ASP A 28 -0.98 -28.92 -21.85
CA ASP A 28 -1.98 -28.97 -22.92
C ASP A 28 -2.61 -27.59 -23.17
N ASN A 29 -3.00 -26.90 -22.10
CA ASN A 29 -3.53 -25.54 -22.18
C ASN A 29 -2.51 -24.55 -22.77
N GLN A 30 -1.24 -24.64 -22.38
CA GLN A 30 -0.17 -23.75 -22.88
C GLN A 30 0.04 -23.96 -24.38
N MET A 31 0.12 -25.21 -24.82
CA MET A 31 0.35 -25.56 -26.22
C MET A 31 -0.83 -25.17 -27.11
N ILE A 32 -2.07 -25.39 -26.68
CA ILE A 32 -3.26 -25.00 -27.45
C ILE A 32 -3.43 -23.47 -27.46
N THR A 33 -3.18 -22.80 -26.33
CA THR A 33 -3.17 -21.33 -26.28
C THR A 33 -2.14 -20.78 -27.26
N MET A 34 -0.93 -21.35 -27.26
CA MET A 34 0.13 -20.95 -28.18
C MET A 34 -0.28 -21.12 -29.64
N ALA A 35 -0.89 -22.25 -30.00
CA ALA A 35 -1.40 -22.50 -31.35
C ALA A 35 -2.46 -21.47 -31.76
N ILE A 36 -3.39 -21.15 -30.86
CA ILE A 36 -4.47 -20.17 -31.09
C ILE A 36 -3.93 -18.73 -31.25
N LEU A 37 -2.92 -18.33 -30.47
CA LEU A 37 -2.39 -16.96 -30.53
C LEU A 37 -1.49 -16.70 -31.76
N THR A 38 -0.93 -17.76 -32.34
CA THR A 38 0.10 -17.66 -33.39
C THR A 38 -0.37 -18.07 -34.77
N SER A 39 -1.53 -18.74 -34.90
CA SER A 39 -1.99 -19.31 -36.16
C SER A 39 -3.19 -18.57 -36.76
N HIS A 40 -3.25 -18.50 -38.09
CA HIS A 40 -4.45 -18.05 -38.82
C HIS A 40 -5.51 -19.16 -38.93
N LEU A 41 -5.05 -20.41 -39.04
CA LEU A 41 -5.86 -21.62 -39.08
C LEU A 41 -5.29 -22.61 -38.07
N VAL A 42 -6.14 -23.12 -37.19
CA VAL A 42 -5.81 -24.21 -36.28
C VAL A 42 -6.56 -25.45 -36.73
N ILE A 43 -5.81 -26.48 -37.12
CA ILE A 43 -6.38 -27.76 -37.54
C ILE A 43 -6.46 -28.68 -36.32
N ILE A 44 -7.68 -28.98 -35.90
CA ILE A 44 -7.95 -29.85 -34.76
C ILE A 44 -8.18 -31.25 -35.30
N ASN A 45 -7.12 -32.06 -35.29
CA ASN A 45 -7.15 -33.44 -35.75
C ASN A 45 -7.57 -34.37 -34.60
N HIS A 46 -8.82 -34.84 -34.60
CA HIS A 46 -9.40 -35.63 -33.53
C HIS A 46 -9.92 -36.98 -34.07
N LYS A 47 -9.71 -38.07 -33.31
CA LYS A 47 -10.23 -39.39 -33.68
C LYS A 47 -11.63 -39.58 -33.11
N GLY A 48 -12.59 -39.99 -33.93
CA GLY A 48 -13.98 -40.17 -33.49
C GLY A 48 -14.76 -38.86 -33.44
N GLU A 49 -15.59 -38.69 -32.42
CA GLU A 49 -16.51 -37.55 -32.25
C GLU A 49 -15.91 -36.45 -31.37
N LEU A 50 -16.45 -35.23 -31.44
CA LEU A 50 -15.99 -34.11 -30.59
C LEU A 50 -16.20 -34.42 -29.10
N SER A 51 -15.14 -34.27 -28.30
CA SER A 51 -15.16 -34.55 -26.86
C SER A 51 -15.28 -33.29 -26.00
N SER A 52 -15.84 -33.43 -24.80
CA SER A 52 -15.91 -32.35 -23.81
C SER A 52 -14.54 -31.88 -23.31
N ASN A 53 -13.53 -32.76 -23.34
CA ASN A 53 -12.16 -32.38 -22.97
C ASN A 53 -11.57 -31.36 -23.95
N LEU A 54 -11.79 -31.57 -25.26
CA LEU A 54 -11.40 -30.62 -26.29
C LEU A 54 -12.14 -29.28 -26.13
N GLU A 55 -13.42 -29.32 -25.73
CA GLU A 55 -14.21 -28.13 -25.41
C GLU A 55 -13.56 -27.33 -24.26
N GLY A 56 -13.17 -28.01 -23.18
CA GLY A 56 -12.48 -27.41 -22.04
C GLY A 56 -11.17 -26.72 -22.43
N LEU A 57 -10.33 -27.38 -23.23
CA LEU A 57 -9.04 -26.86 -23.68
C LEU A 57 -9.18 -25.62 -24.57
N ILE A 58 -10.11 -25.64 -25.54
CA ILE A 58 -10.38 -24.48 -26.39
C ILE A 58 -10.95 -23.33 -25.56
N GLY A 59 -11.85 -23.63 -24.61
CA GLY A 59 -12.42 -22.65 -23.70
C GLY A 59 -11.34 -21.98 -22.82
N MET A 60 -10.43 -22.75 -22.24
CA MET A 60 -9.33 -22.18 -21.45
C MET A 60 -8.36 -21.35 -22.31
N SER A 61 -8.12 -21.78 -23.54
CA SER A 61 -7.28 -21.03 -24.47
C SER A 61 -7.92 -19.72 -24.92
N LEU A 62 -9.26 -19.68 -25.05
CA LEU A 62 -10.01 -18.43 -25.24
C LEU A 62 -9.80 -17.49 -24.06
N TYR A 63 -9.95 -17.99 -22.83
CA TYR A 63 -9.72 -17.17 -21.64
C TYR A 63 -8.30 -16.60 -21.63
N ALA A 64 -7.29 -17.42 -21.90
CA ALA A 64 -5.90 -16.98 -21.94
C ALA A 64 -5.64 -15.95 -23.05
N LYS A 65 -6.23 -16.14 -24.24
CA LYS A 65 -6.18 -15.16 -25.33
C LYS A 65 -6.68 -13.78 -24.90
N LEU A 66 -7.81 -13.72 -24.20
CA LEU A 66 -8.37 -12.46 -23.72
C LEU A 66 -7.48 -11.79 -22.66
N GLN A 67 -6.83 -12.57 -21.79
CA GLN A 67 -5.95 -12.02 -20.76
C GLN A 67 -4.61 -11.53 -21.32
N ILE A 68 -4.05 -12.22 -22.32
CA ILE A 68 -2.76 -11.86 -22.94
C ILE A 68 -2.90 -10.63 -23.85
N GLN A 69 -4.13 -10.29 -24.29
CA GLN A 69 -4.43 -9.13 -25.14
C GLN A 69 -3.54 -9.06 -26.40
N SER A 70 -3.17 -10.22 -26.94
CA SER A 70 -2.45 -10.26 -28.22
C SER A 70 -3.33 -9.66 -29.32
N LEU A 71 -2.73 -8.98 -30.31
CA LEU A 71 -3.39 -8.42 -31.49
C LEU A 71 -4.54 -9.32 -32.01
N PRO A 72 -5.64 -8.74 -32.53
CA PRO A 72 -6.90 -9.43 -32.83
C PRO A 72 -6.75 -10.35 -34.05
N PHE A 73 -6.14 -11.51 -33.84
CA PHE A 73 -6.29 -12.64 -34.75
C PHE A 73 -7.51 -13.42 -34.33
N LYS A 74 -8.43 -13.59 -35.27
CA LYS A 74 -9.58 -14.48 -35.15
C LYS A 74 -9.25 -15.77 -35.90
N PRO A 75 -8.60 -16.76 -35.26
CA PRO A 75 -8.21 -17.98 -35.95
C PRO A 75 -9.43 -18.77 -36.41
N LYS A 76 -9.32 -19.37 -37.59
CA LYS A 76 -10.25 -20.38 -38.08
C LYS A 76 -9.94 -21.71 -37.40
N LEU A 77 -10.94 -22.30 -36.74
CA LEU A 77 -10.81 -23.62 -36.12
C LEU A 77 -11.42 -24.66 -37.05
N LEU A 78 -10.58 -25.54 -37.63
CA LEU A 78 -11.00 -26.57 -38.58
C LEU A 78 -10.90 -27.95 -37.93
N PHE A 79 -12.05 -28.59 -37.71
CA PHE A 79 -12.15 -29.90 -37.07
C PHE A 79 -12.05 -31.01 -38.10
N VAL A 80 -10.99 -31.81 -38.01
CA VAL A 80 -10.76 -32.98 -38.87
C VAL A 80 -11.00 -34.23 -38.05
N LEU A 81 -12.18 -34.83 -38.23
CA LEU A 81 -12.59 -36.04 -37.53
C LEU A 81 -12.12 -37.29 -38.29
N ARG A 82 -11.23 -38.06 -37.67
CA ARG A 82 -10.56 -39.23 -38.26
C ARG A 82 -11.32 -40.53 -37.97
N ASP A 83 -11.08 -41.53 -38.80
CA ASP A 83 -11.59 -42.90 -38.67
C ASP A 83 -13.13 -42.99 -38.67
N GLN A 84 -13.79 -42.16 -39.47
CA GLN A 84 -15.24 -42.11 -39.53
C GLN A 84 -15.82 -43.28 -40.34
N MET A 85 -16.64 -44.10 -39.70
CA MET A 85 -17.29 -45.28 -40.30
C MET A 85 -18.56 -44.91 -41.10
N SER A 86 -19.28 -43.88 -40.66
CA SER A 86 -20.49 -43.37 -41.32
C SER A 86 -20.24 -41.96 -41.83
N ARG A 87 -20.20 -41.78 -43.16
CA ARG A 87 -19.95 -40.48 -43.81
C ARG A 87 -21.20 -39.88 -44.47
N GLU A 88 -22.26 -40.67 -44.62
CA GLU A 88 -23.48 -40.27 -45.32
C GLU A 88 -24.35 -39.31 -44.50
N ASN A 89 -24.26 -39.38 -43.17
CA ASN A 89 -25.09 -38.58 -42.26
C ASN A 89 -24.32 -37.41 -41.64
N LYS A 90 -23.76 -36.53 -42.50
CA LYS A 90 -22.97 -35.35 -42.09
C LYS A 90 -23.70 -34.45 -41.09
N THR A 91 -25.03 -34.44 -41.12
CA THR A 91 -25.92 -33.66 -40.24
C THR A 91 -25.62 -33.87 -38.75
N ILE A 92 -25.34 -35.11 -38.32
CA ILE A 92 -25.06 -35.41 -36.91
C ILE A 92 -23.81 -34.67 -36.43
N PHE A 93 -22.77 -34.63 -37.24
CA PHE A 93 -21.51 -33.96 -36.91
C PHE A 93 -21.63 -32.43 -36.98
N LEU A 94 -22.50 -31.92 -37.86
CA LEU A 94 -22.83 -30.49 -37.90
C LEU A 94 -23.58 -30.06 -36.62
N GLU A 95 -24.53 -30.88 -36.16
CA GLU A 95 -25.21 -30.66 -34.88
C GLU A 95 -24.25 -30.74 -33.69
N GLN A 96 -23.30 -31.68 -33.70
CA GLN A 96 -22.26 -31.77 -32.68
C GLN A 96 -21.39 -30.51 -32.65
N LEU A 97 -20.97 -29.99 -33.80
CA LEU A 97 -20.20 -28.74 -33.87
C LEU A 97 -21.03 -27.53 -33.40
N SER A 98 -22.32 -27.47 -33.74
CA SER A 98 -23.21 -26.42 -33.23
C SER A 98 -23.31 -26.47 -31.72
N ARG A 99 -23.56 -27.66 -31.14
CA ARG A 99 -23.62 -27.85 -29.68
C ARG A 99 -22.29 -27.51 -29.01
N PHE A 100 -21.18 -27.89 -29.61
CA PHE A 100 -19.84 -27.55 -29.13
C PHE A 100 -19.66 -26.03 -29.04
N LYS A 101 -20.05 -25.30 -30.08
CA LYS A 101 -20.00 -23.84 -30.11
C LYS A 101 -20.97 -23.22 -29.09
N ASP A 102 -22.19 -23.73 -28.98
CA ASP A 102 -23.20 -23.26 -28.03
C ASP A 102 -22.76 -23.48 -26.58
N ASN A 103 -22.12 -24.61 -26.30
CA ASN A 103 -21.56 -24.92 -24.99
C ASN A 103 -20.36 -24.01 -24.66
N LEU A 104 -19.47 -23.76 -25.62
CA LEU A 104 -18.38 -22.80 -25.46
C LEU A 104 -18.93 -21.40 -25.17
N GLN A 105 -19.93 -20.95 -25.93
CA GLN A 105 -20.58 -19.65 -25.74
C GLN A 105 -21.24 -19.57 -24.35
N THR A 106 -21.94 -20.63 -23.94
CA THR A 106 -22.58 -20.71 -22.64
C THR A 106 -21.56 -20.65 -21.51
N SER A 107 -20.46 -21.40 -21.65
CA SER A 107 -19.36 -21.46 -20.68
C SER A 107 -18.56 -20.16 -20.63
N SER A 108 -18.49 -19.40 -21.74
CA SER A 108 -17.77 -18.13 -21.83
C SER A 108 -18.62 -16.91 -21.49
N ASN A 109 -19.91 -17.06 -21.16
CA ASN A 109 -20.82 -15.93 -20.89
C ASN A 109 -20.29 -14.97 -19.82
N PHE A 110 -19.61 -15.47 -18.79
CA PHE A 110 -19.02 -14.64 -17.73
C PHE A 110 -17.86 -13.76 -18.21
N LEU A 111 -17.21 -14.14 -19.33
CA LEU A 111 -16.16 -13.37 -19.99
C LEU A 111 -16.72 -12.18 -20.80
N LYS A 112 -18.04 -12.13 -21.02
CA LYS A 112 -18.74 -11.08 -21.78
C LYS A 112 -18.20 -10.88 -23.20
N VAL A 113 -17.78 -11.97 -23.84
CA VAL A 113 -17.33 -11.99 -25.24
C VAL A 113 -18.16 -12.97 -26.05
N SER A 114 -18.31 -12.68 -27.34
CA SER A 114 -18.87 -13.63 -28.30
C SER A 114 -17.78 -14.56 -28.81
N ILE A 115 -18.05 -15.86 -28.84
CA ILE A 115 -17.17 -16.83 -29.51
C ILE A 115 -16.97 -16.44 -30.97
N ASP A 116 -18.01 -15.90 -31.61
CA ASP A 116 -17.95 -15.43 -33.00
C ASP A 116 -17.09 -14.19 -33.21
N ASP A 117 -16.74 -13.44 -32.16
CA ASP A 117 -15.79 -12.33 -32.30
C ASP A 117 -14.35 -12.85 -32.23
N GLU A 118 -14.13 -13.95 -31.50
CA GLU A 118 -12.80 -14.44 -31.13
C GLU A 118 -12.31 -15.61 -31.98
N PHE A 119 -13.20 -16.47 -32.47
CA PHE A 119 -12.91 -17.63 -33.32
C PHE A 119 -13.83 -17.69 -34.53
N GLU A 120 -13.32 -18.22 -35.65
CA GLU A 120 -14.17 -18.58 -36.79
C GLU A 120 -14.54 -20.06 -36.70
N ILE A 121 -15.76 -20.33 -36.22
CA ILE A 121 -16.34 -21.68 -36.08
C ILE A 121 -17.67 -21.72 -36.82
N ASN A 122 -17.63 -22.25 -38.05
CA ASN A 122 -18.77 -22.39 -38.94
C ASN A 122 -19.07 -23.86 -39.24
N GLN A 123 -20.29 -24.14 -39.72
CA GLN A 123 -20.70 -25.49 -40.13
C GLN A 123 -19.81 -26.10 -41.22
N GLU A 124 -19.14 -25.26 -42.01
CA GLU A 124 -18.20 -25.71 -43.05
C GLU A 124 -16.84 -26.14 -42.48
N ASN A 125 -16.56 -25.83 -41.20
CA ASN A 125 -15.28 -26.08 -40.56
C ASN A 125 -15.19 -27.48 -39.94
N ILE A 126 -15.93 -28.46 -40.49
CA ILE A 126 -15.84 -29.86 -40.10
C ILE A 126 -15.62 -30.75 -41.32
N VAL A 127 -14.61 -31.61 -41.22
CA VAL A 127 -14.19 -32.52 -42.28
C VAL A 127 -14.09 -33.92 -41.71
N LEU A 128 -14.79 -34.86 -42.34
CA LEU A 128 -14.84 -36.26 -41.94
C LEU A 128 -13.88 -37.04 -42.83
N LEU A 129 -12.88 -37.68 -42.23
CA LEU A 129 -11.93 -38.54 -42.95
C LEU A 129 -12.18 -40.01 -42.58
N PRO A 130 -12.23 -40.92 -43.58
CA PRO A 130 -12.26 -42.34 -43.29
C PRO A 130 -10.91 -42.80 -42.69
N SER A 131 -10.84 -44.04 -42.21
CA SER A 131 -9.56 -44.62 -41.82
C SER A 131 -8.59 -44.58 -42.99
N ALA A 132 -7.34 -44.17 -42.74
CA ALA A 132 -6.28 -44.16 -43.75
C ALA A 132 -5.96 -45.56 -44.29
N PHE A 133 -6.30 -46.59 -43.52
CA PHE A 133 -6.07 -47.98 -43.85
C PHE A 133 -7.31 -48.82 -43.62
N ASN A 134 -7.56 -49.76 -44.51
CA ASN A 134 -8.50 -50.84 -44.28
C ASN A 134 -7.73 -52.01 -43.65
N GLU A 135 -8.40 -52.71 -42.75
CA GLU A 135 -7.91 -53.93 -42.12
C GLU A 135 -8.88 -55.06 -42.45
N ASP A 136 -8.34 -56.19 -42.90
CA ASP A 136 -9.12 -57.41 -43.14
C ASP A 136 -8.29 -58.62 -42.72
N ILE A 137 -8.96 -59.72 -42.45
CA ILE A 137 -8.30 -60.98 -42.10
C ILE A 137 -8.04 -61.72 -43.40
N ASN A 138 -6.76 -61.93 -43.73
CA ASN A 138 -6.41 -62.82 -44.82
C ASN A 138 -6.82 -64.25 -44.44
N LYS A 139 -7.86 -64.76 -45.10
CA LYS A 139 -8.48 -66.05 -44.76
C LYS A 139 -7.55 -67.25 -44.97
N GLU A 140 -6.53 -67.13 -45.81
CA GLU A 140 -5.57 -68.20 -46.10
C GLU A 140 -4.42 -68.25 -45.07
N LEU A 141 -4.01 -67.09 -44.56
CA LEU A 141 -2.86 -66.95 -43.65
C LEU A 141 -3.27 -66.70 -42.19
N ASN A 142 -4.55 -66.42 -41.93
CA ASN A 142 -5.09 -66.02 -40.62
C ASN A 142 -4.32 -64.85 -39.96
N ILE A 143 -3.85 -63.92 -40.77
CA ILE A 143 -3.17 -62.69 -40.34
C ILE A 143 -4.00 -61.48 -40.75
N THR A 144 -4.00 -60.45 -39.92
CA THR A 144 -4.57 -59.14 -40.27
C THR A 144 -3.71 -58.49 -41.34
N GLN A 145 -4.28 -58.26 -42.52
CA GLN A 145 -3.65 -57.50 -43.59
C GLN A 145 -4.18 -56.07 -43.57
N ARG A 146 -3.26 -55.12 -43.70
CA ARG A 146 -3.54 -53.68 -43.71
C ARG A 146 -3.19 -53.11 -45.08
N TRP A 147 -4.13 -52.45 -45.74
CA TRP A 147 -3.89 -51.77 -47.02
C TRP A 147 -4.47 -50.36 -47.02
N ARG A 148 -4.01 -49.53 -47.97
CA ARG A 148 -4.42 -48.13 -48.04
C ARG A 148 -5.89 -48.01 -48.43
N ASN A 149 -6.60 -47.12 -47.76
CA ASN A 149 -7.96 -46.74 -48.16
C ASN A 149 -7.91 -45.67 -49.25
N GLU A 150 -8.39 -45.99 -50.45
CA GLU A 150 -8.38 -45.04 -51.59
C GLU A 150 -9.26 -43.81 -51.33
N ALA A 151 -10.38 -43.97 -50.62
CA ALA A 151 -11.27 -42.86 -50.27
C ALA A 151 -10.55 -41.84 -49.37
N PHE A 152 -9.72 -42.31 -48.43
CA PHE A 152 -8.89 -41.43 -47.62
C PHE A 152 -7.94 -40.59 -48.47
N ALA A 153 -7.28 -41.21 -49.47
CA ALA A 153 -6.34 -40.52 -50.35
C ALA A 153 -7.03 -39.44 -51.21
N TYR A 154 -8.26 -39.67 -51.62
CA TYR A 154 -9.06 -38.66 -52.32
C TYR A 154 -9.45 -37.50 -51.38
N ASP A 155 -10.06 -37.83 -50.23
CA ASP A 155 -10.60 -36.86 -49.28
C ASP A 155 -9.49 -35.95 -48.69
N ILE A 156 -8.33 -36.51 -48.36
CA ILE A 156 -7.20 -35.73 -47.83
C ILE A 156 -6.61 -34.77 -48.88
N ASN A 157 -6.61 -35.17 -50.15
CA ASN A 157 -6.14 -34.30 -51.24
C ASN A 157 -7.12 -33.15 -51.49
N GLN A 158 -8.42 -33.41 -51.37
CA GLN A 158 -9.44 -32.38 -51.45
C GLN A 158 -9.31 -31.39 -50.29
N LEU A 159 -9.18 -31.87 -49.05
CA LEU A 159 -8.95 -31.04 -47.86
C LEU A 159 -7.74 -30.13 -48.05
N ARG A 160 -6.61 -30.70 -48.49
CA ARG A 160 -5.38 -29.95 -48.74
C ARG A 160 -5.58 -28.84 -49.78
N ARG A 161 -6.29 -29.13 -50.89
CA ARG A 161 -6.59 -28.13 -51.92
C ARG A 161 -7.44 -26.98 -51.36
N ASN A 162 -8.46 -27.30 -50.58
CA ASN A 162 -9.34 -26.30 -49.97
C ASN A 162 -8.54 -25.36 -49.04
N ILE A 163 -7.72 -25.91 -48.13
CA ILE A 163 -6.90 -25.10 -47.21
C ILE A 163 -5.97 -24.13 -47.96
N PHE A 164 -5.26 -24.61 -48.99
CA PHE A 164 -4.35 -23.74 -49.75
C PHE A 164 -5.09 -22.68 -50.57
N ASN A 165 -6.28 -22.97 -51.08
CA ASN A 165 -7.11 -22.00 -51.77
C ASN A 165 -7.64 -20.93 -50.81
N ASP A 166 -8.16 -21.32 -49.65
CA ASP A 166 -8.62 -20.40 -48.60
C ASP A 166 -7.51 -19.42 -48.20
N PHE A 167 -6.29 -19.92 -47.97
CA PHE A 167 -5.14 -19.07 -47.64
C PHE A 167 -4.77 -18.09 -48.76
N HIS A 168 -4.92 -18.51 -50.02
CA HIS A 168 -4.65 -17.64 -51.15
C HIS A 168 -5.70 -16.53 -51.30
N GLU A 169 -6.98 -16.84 -51.11
CA GLU A 169 -8.07 -15.86 -51.18
C GLU A 169 -7.98 -14.82 -50.07
N GLN A 170 -7.71 -15.24 -48.84
CA GLN A 170 -7.55 -14.34 -47.70
C GLN A 170 -6.31 -13.43 -47.82
N HIS A 171 -5.23 -13.90 -48.45
CA HIS A 171 -4.06 -13.07 -48.75
C HIS A 171 -4.38 -11.98 -49.78
N ILE A 172 -5.16 -12.29 -50.81
CA ILE A 172 -5.60 -11.29 -51.80
C ILE A 172 -6.43 -10.18 -51.15
N GLN A 173 -7.16 -10.50 -50.07
CA GLN A 173 -7.98 -9.55 -49.32
C GLN A 173 -7.21 -8.76 -48.25
N ASP A 174 -5.88 -8.94 -48.14
CA ASP A 174 -5.02 -8.27 -47.14
C ASP A 174 -5.45 -8.51 -45.67
N ASN A 175 -6.16 -9.61 -45.42
CA ASN A 175 -6.75 -9.90 -44.10
C ASN A 175 -5.79 -10.55 -43.10
N TYR A 176 -4.49 -10.64 -43.41
CA TYR A 176 -3.49 -11.26 -42.54
C TYR A 176 -2.58 -10.25 -41.86
N GLY A 177 -2.67 -10.16 -40.53
CA GLY A 177 -1.91 -9.18 -39.74
C GLY A 177 -0.41 -9.49 -39.54
N LEU A 178 0.12 -10.60 -40.05
CA LEU A 178 1.55 -10.95 -39.96
C LEU A 178 2.18 -10.92 -41.35
N THR A 179 3.06 -9.94 -41.59
CA THR A 179 3.57 -9.63 -42.93
C THR A 179 4.92 -10.29 -43.26
N ASN A 180 5.65 -10.80 -42.27
CA ASN A 180 6.95 -11.45 -42.49
C ASN A 180 7.35 -12.40 -41.34
N ILE A 181 8.42 -13.17 -41.59
CA ILE A 181 8.95 -14.18 -40.66
C ILE A 181 9.48 -13.56 -39.36
N ASP A 182 10.11 -12.38 -39.42
CA ASP A 182 10.64 -11.73 -38.22
C ASP A 182 9.52 -11.28 -37.28
N ALA A 183 8.44 -10.72 -37.84
CA ALA A 183 7.23 -10.36 -37.11
C ALA A 183 6.58 -11.61 -36.50
N PHE A 184 6.54 -12.72 -37.24
CA PHE A 184 6.06 -14.01 -36.72
C PHE A 184 6.94 -14.51 -35.56
N TYR A 185 8.28 -14.50 -35.71
CA TYR A 185 9.21 -14.95 -34.67
C TYR A 185 9.09 -14.11 -33.39
N ASN A 186 9.14 -12.78 -33.50
CA ASN A 186 9.03 -11.87 -32.36
C ASN A 186 7.70 -12.05 -31.63
N LYS A 187 6.60 -12.18 -32.38
CA LYS A 187 5.28 -12.42 -31.79
C LYS A 187 5.20 -13.77 -31.08
N THR A 188 5.70 -14.82 -31.72
CA THR A 188 5.70 -16.19 -31.18
C THR A 188 6.55 -16.25 -29.90
N SER A 189 7.75 -15.66 -29.92
CA SER A 189 8.62 -15.59 -28.75
C SER A 189 7.99 -14.79 -27.60
N SER A 190 7.38 -13.64 -27.89
CA SER A 190 6.67 -12.84 -26.89
C SER A 190 5.49 -13.60 -26.28
N ASN A 191 4.64 -14.22 -27.12
CA ASN A 191 3.50 -14.99 -26.66
C ASN A 191 3.93 -16.16 -25.78
N TRP A 192 4.97 -16.89 -26.19
CA TRP A 192 5.49 -18.01 -25.41
C TRP A 192 6.04 -17.55 -24.05
N LYS A 193 6.84 -16.48 -24.03
CA LYS A 193 7.35 -15.92 -22.78
C LYS A 193 6.21 -15.56 -21.82
N THR A 194 5.17 -14.90 -22.31
CA THR A 194 3.99 -14.55 -21.51
C THR A 194 3.21 -15.78 -21.04
N ILE A 195 3.03 -16.80 -21.89
CA ILE A 195 2.36 -18.06 -21.52
C ILE A 195 3.17 -18.83 -20.47
N ASP A 196 4.50 -18.84 -20.58
CA ASP A 196 5.38 -19.53 -19.64
C ASP A 196 5.37 -18.83 -18.27
N GLU A 197 5.49 -17.49 -18.26
CA GLU A 197 5.45 -16.68 -17.04
C GLU A 197 4.08 -16.72 -16.34
N LEU A 198 2.98 -16.69 -17.10
CA LEU A 198 1.62 -16.62 -16.54
C LEU A 198 0.91 -17.97 -16.45
N GLY A 199 1.45 -19.04 -17.07
CA GLY A 199 0.77 -20.32 -17.25
C GLY A 199 0.36 -20.98 -15.95
N GLN A 200 1.23 -20.95 -14.93
CA GLN A 200 0.93 -21.47 -13.59
C GLN A 200 -0.17 -20.69 -12.86
N GLY A 201 -0.61 -19.51 -13.30
CA GLY A 201 -1.73 -18.79 -12.69
C GLY A 201 -2.96 -18.65 -13.60
N LEU A 202 -2.75 -18.71 -14.91
CA LEU A 202 -3.77 -18.46 -15.94
C LEU A 202 -4.42 -19.76 -16.44
N LEU A 203 -3.67 -20.86 -16.46
CA LEU A 203 -4.03 -22.11 -17.13
C LEU A 203 -4.13 -23.32 -16.19
N GLU A 204 -4.24 -23.07 -14.88
CA GLU A 204 -4.38 -24.12 -13.85
C GLU A 204 -5.70 -24.89 -13.99
N CYS A 205 -6.80 -24.20 -14.36
CA CYS A 205 -8.10 -24.83 -14.52
C CYS A 205 -8.17 -25.67 -15.80
N LYS A 206 -8.89 -26.79 -15.75
CA LYS A 206 -9.09 -27.70 -16.89
C LYS A 206 -10.15 -27.19 -17.86
N SER A 207 -11.06 -26.34 -17.39
CA SER A 207 -12.18 -25.83 -18.18
C SER A 207 -12.67 -24.45 -17.72
N LEU A 208 -13.41 -23.77 -18.59
CA LEU A 208 -14.11 -22.51 -18.24
C LEU A 208 -15.14 -22.70 -17.13
N ALA A 209 -15.81 -23.85 -17.07
CA ALA A 209 -16.75 -24.17 -16.00
C ALA A 209 -16.04 -24.24 -14.64
N GLU A 210 -14.90 -24.93 -14.59
CA GLU A 210 -14.04 -24.99 -13.41
C GLU A 210 -13.51 -23.61 -13.02
N LEU A 211 -13.08 -22.80 -13.98
CA LEU A 211 -12.63 -21.43 -13.76
C LEU A 211 -13.76 -20.55 -13.19
N ASN A 212 -14.97 -20.66 -13.71
CA ASN A 212 -16.13 -19.89 -13.25
C ASN A 212 -16.48 -20.26 -11.79
N VAL A 213 -16.53 -21.55 -11.47
CA VAL A 213 -16.74 -22.02 -10.09
C VAL A 213 -15.60 -21.57 -9.17
N THR A 214 -14.35 -21.66 -9.63
CA THR A 214 -13.17 -21.17 -8.89
C THR A 214 -13.30 -19.68 -8.59
N ASN A 215 -13.76 -18.88 -9.55
CA ASN A 215 -13.97 -17.44 -9.35
C ASN A 215 -15.13 -17.16 -8.39
N GLU A 216 -16.23 -17.92 -8.47
CA GLU A 216 -17.35 -17.80 -7.52
C GLU A 216 -16.89 -18.14 -6.08
N LEU A 217 -16.20 -19.26 -5.91
CA LEU A 217 -15.66 -19.70 -4.62
C LEU A 217 -14.65 -18.68 -4.08
N LYS A 218 -13.73 -18.17 -4.91
CA LYS A 218 -12.78 -17.10 -4.53
C LYS A 218 -13.51 -15.82 -4.15
N SER A 219 -14.58 -15.45 -4.85
CA SER A 219 -15.39 -14.28 -4.50
C SER A 219 -16.04 -14.42 -3.13
N LYS A 220 -16.71 -15.56 -2.87
CA LYS A 220 -17.33 -15.86 -1.57
C LYS A 220 -16.30 -15.90 -0.44
N ALA A 221 -15.16 -16.56 -0.66
CA ALA A 221 -14.06 -16.57 0.30
C ALA A 221 -13.59 -15.14 0.58
N ASN A 222 -13.37 -14.32 -0.44
CA ASN A 222 -12.94 -12.93 -0.30
C ASN A 222 -13.93 -12.07 0.50
N GLU A 223 -15.23 -12.22 0.28
CA GLU A 223 -16.27 -11.52 1.05
C GLU A 223 -16.20 -11.89 2.54
N ILE A 224 -16.08 -13.19 2.85
CA ILE A 224 -15.97 -13.70 4.22
C ILE A 224 -14.66 -13.23 4.87
N ILE A 225 -13.54 -13.29 4.15
CA ILE A 225 -12.24 -12.80 4.61
C ILE A 225 -12.33 -11.31 4.93
N GLN A 226 -12.92 -10.49 4.05
CA GLN A 226 -13.06 -9.05 4.26
C GLN A 226 -13.94 -8.73 5.47
N LYS A 227 -15.08 -9.42 5.60
CA LYS A 227 -15.99 -9.30 6.76
C LYS A 227 -15.23 -9.59 8.07
N ASN A 228 -14.57 -10.74 8.15
CA ASN A 228 -13.88 -11.17 9.35
C ASN A 228 -12.61 -10.35 9.64
N SER A 229 -11.89 -9.90 8.62
CA SER A 229 -10.74 -9.01 8.79
C SER A 229 -11.16 -7.64 9.34
N LYS A 230 -12.28 -7.08 8.87
CA LYS A 230 -12.83 -5.83 9.43
C LYS A 230 -13.27 -5.98 10.88
N LEU A 231 -13.90 -7.11 11.21
CA LEU A 231 -14.26 -7.44 12.59
C LEU A 231 -13.02 -7.57 13.47
N LEU A 232 -12.00 -8.31 13.03
CA LEU A 232 -10.73 -8.46 13.74
C LEU A 232 -10.03 -7.11 13.94
N LEU A 233 -10.01 -6.26 12.91
CA LEU A 233 -9.43 -4.92 13.01
C LEU A 233 -10.13 -4.10 14.10
N LYS A 234 -11.46 -4.09 14.11
CA LYS A 234 -12.26 -3.36 15.09
C LYS A 234 -12.10 -3.94 16.50
N ASP A 235 -12.47 -5.20 16.68
CA ASP A 235 -12.55 -5.86 17.98
C ASP A 235 -11.15 -6.07 18.57
N GLY A 236 -10.16 -6.37 17.73
CA GLY A 236 -8.76 -6.46 18.11
C GLY A 236 -8.19 -5.10 18.54
N THR A 237 -8.50 -4.01 17.82
CA THR A 237 -8.10 -2.66 18.26
C THR A 237 -8.74 -2.28 19.59
N GLU A 238 -10.03 -2.57 19.79
CA GLU A 238 -10.72 -2.31 21.06
C GLU A 238 -10.11 -3.11 22.22
N LEU A 239 -9.81 -4.39 22.00
CA LEU A 239 -9.16 -5.27 22.97
C LEU A 239 -7.78 -4.74 23.39
N LEU A 240 -6.94 -4.41 22.41
CA LEU A 240 -5.58 -3.93 22.66
C LEU A 240 -5.60 -2.55 23.34
N ASN A 241 -6.49 -1.64 22.93
CA ASN A 241 -6.67 -0.35 23.60
C ASN A 241 -7.12 -0.50 25.06
N CYS A 242 -7.99 -1.47 25.36
CA CYS A 242 -8.37 -1.79 26.72
C CYS A 242 -7.17 -2.25 27.56
N LEU A 243 -6.31 -3.11 27.00
CA LEU A 243 -5.07 -3.55 27.67
C LEU A 243 -4.12 -2.38 27.92
N LEU A 244 -3.89 -1.53 26.91
CA LEU A 244 -3.04 -0.33 27.04
C LEU A 244 -3.58 0.62 28.11
N THR A 245 -4.89 0.83 28.15
CA THR A 245 -5.53 1.73 29.13
C THR A 245 -5.41 1.18 30.55
N LYS A 246 -5.63 -0.13 30.74
CA LYS A 246 -5.39 -0.79 32.04
C LYS A 246 -3.94 -0.64 32.48
N GLN A 247 -3.00 -0.85 31.57
CA GLN A 247 -1.57 -0.70 31.86
C GLN A 247 -1.20 0.73 32.25
N LYS A 248 -1.73 1.75 31.56
CA LYS A 248 -1.57 3.16 31.94
C LYS A 248 -2.10 3.42 33.35
N GLN A 249 -3.31 2.97 33.65
CA GLN A 249 -3.93 3.14 34.98
C GLN A 249 -3.14 2.45 36.09
N THR A 250 -2.70 1.21 35.88
CA THR A 250 -1.86 0.49 36.85
C THR A 250 -0.53 1.20 37.08
N THR A 251 0.07 1.73 36.02
CA THR A 251 1.33 2.47 36.10
C THR A 251 1.15 3.80 36.83
N GLU A 252 0.07 4.55 36.57
CA GLU A 252 -0.29 5.78 37.29
C GLU A 252 -0.57 5.52 38.78
N GLN A 253 -1.27 4.43 39.11
CA GLN A 253 -1.55 4.04 40.50
C GLN A 253 -0.29 3.64 41.27
N LEU A 254 0.62 2.89 40.64
CA LEU A 254 1.94 2.57 41.22
C LEU A 254 2.78 3.83 41.39
N ASN A 255 2.70 4.76 40.44
CA ASN A 255 3.44 6.02 40.44
C ASN A 255 3.01 7.01 41.52
N ASN A 256 1.75 6.96 41.96
CA ASN A 256 1.21 7.83 43.01
C ASN A 256 1.50 7.31 44.43
N ASN A 257 1.84 6.03 44.57
CA ASN A 257 2.23 5.44 45.84
C ASN A 257 3.73 5.61 46.07
N SER A 258 4.12 6.77 46.57
CA SER A 258 5.50 7.23 46.83
C SER A 258 6.33 6.42 47.83
N ALA A 259 5.82 5.28 48.35
CA ALA A 259 6.42 4.55 49.46
C ALA A 259 7.15 3.25 49.08
N ASN A 260 7.03 2.75 47.86
CA ASN A 260 7.56 1.42 47.52
C ASN A 260 8.66 1.48 46.45
N ASN A 261 9.89 1.20 46.88
CA ASN A 261 11.06 0.86 46.06
C ASN A 261 10.86 -0.47 45.31
N ILE A 262 9.78 -0.62 44.55
CA ILE A 262 9.62 -1.78 43.68
C ILE A 262 10.55 -1.53 42.49
N ARG A 263 11.70 -2.20 42.49
CA ARG A 263 12.53 -2.41 41.32
C ARG A 263 11.66 -3.11 40.26
N VAL A 264 11.03 -2.32 39.40
CA VAL A 264 10.36 -2.86 38.22
C VAL A 264 11.48 -3.35 37.31
N ASN A 265 11.61 -4.68 37.22
CA ASN A 265 12.44 -5.31 36.20
C ASN A 265 11.67 -5.14 34.87
N THR A 266 11.82 -3.97 34.26
CA THR A 266 10.99 -3.43 33.17
C THR A 266 10.91 -4.36 31.97
N ASP A 267 12.00 -5.08 31.68
CA ASP A 267 12.12 -5.83 30.44
C ASP A 267 11.33 -7.15 30.48
N ILE A 268 11.28 -7.81 31.64
CA ILE A 268 10.51 -9.05 31.85
C ILE A 268 9.00 -8.74 31.85
N TYR A 269 8.60 -7.61 32.45
CA TYR A 269 7.20 -7.22 32.53
C TYR A 269 6.64 -6.81 31.15
N LEU A 270 7.43 -6.04 30.37
CA LEU A 270 7.00 -5.57 29.06
C LEU A 270 6.77 -6.73 28.08
N LYS A 271 7.70 -7.68 28.04
CA LYS A 271 7.59 -8.86 27.19
C LYS A 271 6.36 -9.70 27.58
N SER A 272 6.16 -9.95 28.87
CA SER A 272 4.96 -10.68 29.35
C SER A 272 3.65 -9.97 29.04
N PHE A 273 3.64 -8.62 29.03
CA PHE A 273 2.48 -7.83 28.68
C PHE A 273 2.17 -7.88 27.18
N ILE A 274 3.22 -7.79 26.34
CA ILE A 274 3.11 -7.97 24.89
C ILE A 274 2.60 -9.38 24.57
N ASP A 275 3.23 -10.40 25.16
CA ASP A 275 2.85 -11.81 24.99
C ASP A 275 1.39 -12.05 25.39
N ASN A 276 0.93 -11.49 26.52
CA ASN A 276 -0.48 -11.57 26.92
C ASN A 276 -1.44 -10.89 25.92
N GLY A 277 -1.06 -9.72 25.38
CA GLY A 277 -1.84 -9.06 24.34
C GLY A 277 -1.87 -9.90 23.04
N PHE A 278 -0.76 -10.55 22.72
CA PHE A 278 -0.64 -11.44 21.57
C PHE A 278 -1.50 -12.69 21.73
N ASP A 279 -1.51 -13.30 22.91
CA ASP A 279 -2.33 -14.47 23.21
C ASP A 279 -3.84 -14.14 23.14
N GLN A 280 -4.25 -12.99 23.68
CA GLN A 280 -5.65 -12.56 23.61
C GLN A 280 -6.09 -12.26 22.17
N LEU A 281 -5.23 -11.59 21.41
CA LEU A 281 -5.47 -11.31 20.00
C LEU A 281 -5.48 -12.60 19.17
N HIS A 282 -4.61 -13.55 19.48
CA HIS A 282 -4.56 -14.86 18.85
C HIS A 282 -5.86 -15.62 19.09
N ASN A 283 -6.36 -15.68 20.32
CA ASN A 283 -7.63 -16.33 20.65
C ASN A 283 -8.83 -15.71 19.91
N LEU A 284 -8.86 -14.38 19.78
CA LEU A 284 -9.87 -13.69 18.97
C LEU A 284 -9.75 -14.06 17.48
N THR A 285 -8.52 -14.14 16.98
CA THR A 285 -8.22 -14.51 15.59
C THR A 285 -8.64 -15.95 15.29
N GLU A 286 -8.33 -16.91 16.17
CA GLU A 286 -8.77 -18.31 16.05
C GLU A 286 -10.29 -18.43 15.94
N LYS A 287 -11.02 -17.68 16.78
CA LYS A 287 -12.48 -17.65 16.74
C LYS A 287 -12.99 -17.16 15.38
N LEU A 288 -12.44 -16.04 14.89
CA LEU A 288 -12.86 -15.47 13.61
C LEU A 288 -12.44 -16.32 12.40
N ILE A 289 -11.30 -17.02 12.46
CA ILE A 289 -10.90 -18.01 11.44
C ILE A 289 -11.90 -19.16 11.41
N LYS A 290 -12.29 -19.68 12.58
CA LYS A 290 -13.29 -20.72 12.67
C LYS A 290 -14.64 -20.26 12.11
N ASP A 291 -15.13 -19.10 12.54
CA ASP A 291 -16.38 -18.52 12.05
C ASP A 291 -16.32 -18.30 10.52
N ALA A 292 -15.20 -17.83 9.98
CA ALA A 292 -14.99 -17.66 8.55
C ALA A 292 -14.99 -19.00 7.79
N THR A 293 -14.39 -20.03 8.37
CA THR A 293 -14.31 -21.36 7.77
C THR A 293 -15.68 -22.04 7.75
N ASP A 294 -16.44 -21.92 8.85
CA ASP A 294 -17.80 -22.43 8.98
C ASP A 294 -18.76 -21.68 8.02
N ASP A 295 -18.68 -20.35 7.95
CA ASP A 295 -19.42 -19.51 6.99
C ASP A 295 -19.12 -19.94 5.54
N PHE A 296 -17.84 -20.19 5.21
CA PHE A 296 -17.44 -20.63 3.88
C PHE A 296 -17.99 -22.02 3.55
N GLU A 297 -17.90 -22.97 4.49
CA GLU A 297 -18.43 -24.32 4.34
C GLU A 297 -19.95 -24.27 4.07
N GLN A 298 -20.69 -23.46 4.85
CA GLN A 298 -22.14 -23.32 4.75
C GLN A 298 -22.60 -22.70 3.43
N CYS A 299 -21.89 -21.70 2.91
CA CYS A 299 -22.29 -21.04 1.65
C CYS A 299 -21.81 -21.77 0.37
N THR A 300 -21.03 -22.85 0.52
CA THR A 300 -20.43 -23.62 -0.58
C THR A 300 -20.76 -25.13 -0.52
N GLN A 301 -21.94 -25.49 0.00
CA GLN A 301 -22.39 -26.88 0.20
C GLN A 301 -22.52 -27.75 -1.06
N GLN A 302 -22.18 -27.27 -2.26
CA GLN A 302 -22.27 -28.06 -3.49
C GLN A 302 -21.13 -29.09 -3.58
N THR A 303 -21.48 -30.36 -3.83
CA THR A 303 -20.58 -31.52 -3.78
C THR A 303 -19.58 -31.64 -4.94
N TYR A 304 -19.76 -30.90 -6.04
CA TYR A 304 -19.09 -31.20 -7.30
C TYR A 304 -17.60 -30.80 -7.40
N TYR A 305 -17.03 -30.10 -6.40
CA TYR A 305 -15.66 -29.56 -6.47
C TYR A 305 -14.94 -29.54 -5.11
N ALA A 306 -14.94 -30.67 -4.39
CA ALA A 306 -14.34 -30.78 -3.05
C ALA A 306 -12.85 -30.36 -3.01
N ASP A 307 -12.05 -30.73 -4.02
CA ASP A 307 -10.62 -30.41 -4.06
C ASP A 307 -10.36 -28.91 -4.24
N LEU A 308 -11.11 -28.24 -5.13
CA LEU A 308 -11.03 -26.79 -5.35
C LEU A 308 -11.49 -26.01 -4.11
N LYS A 309 -12.57 -26.46 -3.49
CA LYS A 309 -13.06 -25.91 -2.23
C LYS A 309 -11.99 -26.00 -1.15
N CYS A 310 -11.36 -27.16 -0.98
CA CYS A 310 -10.28 -27.37 -0.02
C CYS A 310 -9.09 -26.44 -0.29
N ASN A 311 -8.70 -26.27 -1.56
CA ASN A 311 -7.59 -25.39 -1.94
C ASN A 311 -7.90 -23.91 -1.62
N ILE A 312 -9.10 -23.42 -1.90
CA ILE A 312 -9.50 -22.03 -1.62
C ILE A 312 -9.69 -21.81 -0.11
N GLN A 313 -10.23 -22.78 0.61
CA GLN A 313 -10.41 -22.71 2.06
C GLN A 313 -9.08 -22.53 2.80
N LYS A 314 -8.01 -23.19 2.33
CA LYS A 314 -6.65 -23.02 2.88
C LYS A 314 -6.14 -21.58 2.80
N ASP A 315 -6.69 -20.74 1.93
CA ASP A 315 -6.30 -19.33 1.81
C ASP A 315 -7.02 -18.41 2.82
N ILE A 316 -8.09 -18.86 3.49
CA ILE A 316 -8.89 -18.05 4.43
C ILE A 316 -8.08 -17.73 5.68
N GLU A 317 -7.57 -18.76 6.35
CA GLU A 317 -6.81 -18.62 7.60
C GLU A 317 -5.60 -17.70 7.43
N PRO A 318 -4.69 -17.95 6.46
CA PRO A 318 -3.54 -17.09 6.27
C PRO A 318 -3.99 -15.64 6.17
N ARG A 319 -4.96 -15.31 5.32
CA ARG A 319 -5.42 -13.93 5.09
C ARG A 319 -5.96 -13.25 6.34
N ILE A 320 -6.71 -13.93 7.20
CA ILE A 320 -7.18 -13.35 8.47
C ILE A 320 -6.02 -13.12 9.44
N ARG A 321 -5.05 -14.04 9.51
CA ARG A 321 -3.81 -13.87 10.30
C ARG A 321 -2.95 -12.68 9.85
N CYS A 322 -3.21 -12.10 8.66
CA CYS A 322 -2.61 -10.81 8.27
C CYS A 322 -2.95 -9.74 9.31
N THR A 323 -4.25 -9.60 9.54
CA THR A 323 -4.81 -8.56 10.38
C THR A 323 -4.32 -8.74 11.82
N GLU A 324 -4.18 -10.00 12.26
CA GLU A 324 -3.52 -10.33 13.52
C GLU A 324 -2.08 -9.79 13.58
N GLN A 325 -1.22 -10.12 12.61
CA GLN A 325 0.18 -9.67 12.59
C GLN A 325 0.31 -8.14 12.62
N LEU A 326 -0.60 -7.45 11.94
CA LEU A 326 -0.62 -5.99 11.87
C LEU A 326 -1.02 -5.36 13.20
N LEU A 327 -2.04 -5.92 13.84
CA LEU A 327 -2.47 -5.52 15.17
C LEU A 327 -1.39 -5.82 16.21
N LYS A 328 -0.67 -6.95 16.09
CA LYS A 328 0.50 -7.28 16.92
C LYS A 328 1.58 -6.21 16.82
N GLN A 329 1.98 -5.86 15.60
CA GLN A 329 3.00 -4.83 15.36
C GLN A 329 2.57 -3.44 15.87
N ARG A 330 1.30 -3.07 15.65
CA ARG A 330 0.76 -1.80 16.18
C ARG A 330 0.77 -1.79 17.70
N PHE A 331 0.34 -2.88 18.33
CA PHE A 331 0.34 -3.01 19.79
C PHE A 331 1.74 -2.91 20.37
N GLU A 332 2.73 -3.59 19.80
CA GLU A 332 4.13 -3.47 20.21
C GLU A 332 4.61 -2.02 20.17
N GLN A 333 4.28 -1.28 19.10
CA GLN A 333 4.67 0.12 18.94
C GLN A 333 3.98 1.03 19.97
N ASP A 334 2.70 0.79 20.27
CA ASP A 334 1.96 1.56 21.27
C ASP A 334 2.46 1.26 22.69
N VAL A 335 2.75 -0.01 23.00
CA VAL A 335 3.38 -0.44 24.25
C VAL A 335 4.75 0.19 24.40
N TYR A 336 5.54 0.26 23.33
CA TYR A 336 6.83 0.91 23.33
C TYR A 336 6.72 2.40 23.64
N THR A 337 5.78 3.10 23.01
CA THR A 337 5.57 4.53 23.25
C THR A 337 5.27 4.80 24.72
N ILE A 338 4.38 3.99 25.31
CA ILE A 338 4.02 4.06 26.73
C ILE A 338 5.21 3.71 27.62
N SER A 339 5.99 2.68 27.28
CA SER A 339 7.18 2.28 28.01
C SER A 339 8.24 3.38 28.01
N LYS A 340 8.49 4.02 26.86
CA LYS A 340 9.42 5.15 26.72
C LYS A 340 8.99 6.33 27.59
N GLU A 341 7.72 6.71 27.56
CA GLU A 341 7.16 7.76 28.41
C GLU A 341 7.34 7.43 29.90
N ASN A 342 7.03 6.18 30.29
CA ASN A 342 7.18 5.72 31.67
C ASN A 342 8.63 5.65 32.14
N ALA A 343 9.54 5.14 31.30
CA ALA A 343 10.97 5.09 31.60
C ALA A 343 11.54 6.50 31.78
N THR A 344 11.15 7.45 30.93
CA THR A 344 11.53 8.86 31.06
C THR A 344 11.05 9.43 32.39
N LEU A 345 9.78 9.19 32.75
CA LEU A 345 9.20 9.64 34.02
C LEU A 345 9.91 9.01 35.24
N GLU A 346 10.24 7.72 35.18
CA GLU A 346 10.94 7.01 36.24
C GLU A 346 12.38 7.50 36.41
N MET A 347 13.09 7.75 35.31
CA MET A 347 14.42 8.37 35.33
C MET A 347 14.38 9.74 36.01
N GLN A 348 13.39 10.56 35.66
CA GLN A 348 13.15 11.86 36.30
C GLN A 348 12.95 11.72 37.80
N LYS A 349 12.07 10.79 38.24
CA LYS A 349 11.81 10.52 39.66
C LYS A 349 13.03 10.04 40.43
N GLN A 350 13.83 9.14 39.85
CA GLN A 350 15.02 8.61 40.51
C GLN A 350 16.10 9.68 40.69
N LEU A 351 16.34 10.51 39.66
CA LEU A 351 17.26 11.65 39.78
C LEU A 351 16.79 12.62 40.87
N LEU A 352 15.48 12.91 40.91
CA LEU A 352 14.84 13.72 41.95
C LEU A 352 15.01 13.12 43.36
N ASN A 353 14.75 11.83 43.53
CA ASN A 353 14.88 11.15 44.81
C ASN A 353 16.34 11.11 45.29
N THR A 354 17.29 10.83 44.39
CA THR A 354 18.72 10.85 44.72
C THR A 354 19.13 12.22 45.25
N ALA A 355 18.78 13.29 44.56
CA ALA A 355 19.14 14.61 45.02
C ALA A 355 18.34 15.03 46.28
N ARG A 356 17.08 14.61 46.45
CA ARG A 356 16.30 14.83 47.68
C ARG A 356 16.93 14.18 48.91
N ILE A 357 17.40 12.94 48.79
CA ILE A 357 18.11 12.25 49.88
C ILE A 357 19.35 13.03 50.34
N PHE A 358 20.07 13.65 49.40
CA PHE A 358 21.23 14.50 49.71
C PHE A 358 20.82 15.83 50.36
N PHE A 359 19.74 16.47 49.89
CA PHE A 359 19.18 17.68 50.54
C PHE A 359 18.71 17.40 51.98
N ASP A 360 17.99 16.29 52.20
CA ASP A 360 17.49 15.93 53.53
C ASP A 360 18.65 15.61 54.51
N LYS A 361 19.76 15.04 54.02
CA LYS A 361 21.00 14.85 54.80
C LYS A 361 21.70 16.17 55.16
N GLN A 362 21.57 17.21 54.34
CA GLN A 362 22.23 18.50 54.54
C GLN A 362 21.66 19.38 55.66
N LYS A 363 20.56 18.98 56.31
CA LYS A 363 19.99 19.69 57.48
C LYS A 363 20.98 19.87 58.66
N GLN A 364 22.15 19.22 58.63
CA GLN A 364 23.07 19.14 59.77
C GLN A 364 24.48 19.72 59.56
N THR A 365 24.97 19.98 58.33
CA THR A 365 26.25 20.70 58.07
C THR A 365 26.37 21.03 56.57
N GLN A 366 26.89 22.21 56.21
CA GLN A 366 27.16 22.60 54.82
C GLN A 366 28.67 22.70 54.56
N THR A 367 29.23 21.82 53.72
CA THR A 367 30.60 21.92 53.21
C THR A 367 30.68 21.83 51.68
N ILE A 368 31.79 22.29 51.10
CA ILE A 368 32.07 22.20 49.65
C ILE A 368 32.16 20.73 49.19
N THR A 369 32.53 19.82 50.09
CA THR A 369 32.64 18.37 49.86
C THR A 369 31.31 17.74 49.46
N ASP A 370 30.20 18.22 50.03
CA ASP A 370 28.84 17.68 49.81
C ASP A 370 28.31 17.93 48.38
N ILE A 371 28.79 19.00 47.74
CA ILE A 371 28.42 19.34 46.34
C ILE A 371 29.06 18.38 45.36
N ASN A 372 30.32 18.00 45.60
CA ASN A 372 31.04 17.07 44.73
C ASN A 372 30.49 15.64 44.86
N GLU A 373 30.05 15.24 46.07
CA GLU A 373 29.40 13.96 46.29
C GLU A 373 28.03 13.87 45.60
N LEU A 374 27.21 14.93 45.68
CA LEU A 374 25.94 14.98 44.94
C LEU A 374 26.16 14.90 43.42
N ASN A 375 27.13 15.65 42.89
CA ASN A 375 27.44 15.63 41.46
C ASN A 375 27.87 14.23 41.00
N THR A 376 28.72 13.56 41.77
CA THR A 376 29.17 12.20 41.46
C THR A 376 27.99 11.22 41.48
N ALA A 377 27.11 11.31 42.49
CA ALA A 377 25.94 10.44 42.61
C ALA A 377 24.90 10.66 41.50
N LEU A 378 24.69 11.91 41.08
CA LEU A 378 23.82 12.24 39.94
C LEU A 378 24.42 11.77 38.61
N ASP A 379 25.73 11.90 38.43
CA ASP A 379 26.45 11.43 37.23
C ASP A 379 26.37 9.92 37.09
N GLU A 380 26.67 9.17 38.17
CA GLU A 380 26.57 7.71 38.20
C GLU A 380 25.15 7.24 37.90
N LYS A 381 24.16 7.87 38.53
CA LYS A 381 22.75 7.49 38.34
C LYS A 381 22.24 7.80 36.94
N TYR A 382 22.60 8.96 36.38
CA TYR A 382 22.28 9.32 35.00
C TYR A 382 22.89 8.33 34.01
N ASN A 383 24.16 7.96 34.17
CA ASN A 383 24.84 7.03 33.26
C ASN A 383 24.27 5.61 33.33
N GLU A 384 23.89 5.13 34.53
CA GLU A 384 23.20 3.84 34.69
C GLU A 384 21.88 3.81 33.91
N LEU A 385 21.09 4.88 34.05
CA LEU A 385 19.79 4.99 33.40
C LEU A 385 19.91 5.21 31.90
N TYR A 386 20.90 6.00 31.45
CA TYR A 386 21.23 6.22 30.04
C TYR A 386 21.48 4.89 29.33
N LYS A 387 22.33 4.05 29.91
CA LYS A 387 22.70 2.75 29.34
C LYS A 387 21.49 1.82 29.18
N LYS A 388 20.61 1.78 30.19
CA LYS A 388 19.35 0.98 30.11
C LYS A 388 18.40 1.49 29.03
N PHE A 389 18.30 2.81 28.86
CA PHE A 389 17.46 3.41 27.82
C PHE A 389 18.03 3.15 26.42
N GLU A 390 19.34 3.24 26.26
CA GLU A 390 20.06 2.96 25.00
C GLU A 390 20.00 1.47 24.62
N GLU A 391 20.17 0.56 25.57
CA GLU A 391 20.02 -0.89 25.35
C GLU A 391 18.59 -1.24 24.87
N ASN A 392 17.57 -0.62 25.47
CA ASN A 392 16.18 -0.78 25.04
C ASN A 392 15.87 -0.14 23.68
N LEU A 393 16.52 0.97 23.33
CA LEU A 393 16.41 1.60 22.00
C LEU A 393 17.07 0.76 20.89
N ASN A 394 18.26 0.22 21.16
CA ASN A 394 19.02 -0.57 20.18
C ASN A 394 18.32 -1.88 19.81
N LEU A 395 17.56 -2.49 20.73
CA LEU A 395 16.73 -3.66 20.46
C LEU A 395 15.57 -3.39 19.48
N LEU A 396 15.27 -2.12 19.20
CA LEU A 396 14.06 -1.68 18.49
C LEU A 396 14.36 -0.92 17.18
N GLN A 397 15.63 -0.81 16.81
CA GLN A 397 16.04 -0.18 15.57
C GLN A 397 15.78 -1.16 14.42
N LYS A 398 14.72 -0.92 13.64
CA LYS A 398 14.48 -1.67 12.40
C LYS A 398 15.44 -1.17 11.34
N SER A 399 16.21 -2.08 10.75
CA SER A 399 17.05 -1.77 9.60
C SER A 399 16.19 -1.46 8.37
N GLU A 400 16.78 -0.83 7.34
CA GLU A 400 16.12 -0.65 6.04
C GLU A 400 15.67 -2.00 5.45
N SER A 401 16.44 -3.07 5.69
CA SER A 401 16.09 -4.43 5.27
C SER A 401 14.80 -4.90 5.93
N ASP A 402 14.64 -4.68 7.24
CA ASP A 402 13.45 -5.11 7.98
C ASP A 402 12.19 -4.35 7.51
N ILE A 403 12.34 -3.06 7.21
CA ILE A 403 11.26 -2.21 6.68
C ILE A 403 10.88 -2.68 5.26
N THR A 404 11.88 -2.91 4.41
CA THR A 404 11.70 -3.37 3.03
C THR A 404 10.98 -4.73 2.99
N GLU A 405 11.46 -5.69 3.78
CA GLU A 405 10.84 -7.01 3.86
C GLU A 405 9.39 -6.93 4.34
N THR A 406 9.10 -6.09 5.33
CA THR A 406 7.74 -5.90 5.83
C THR A 406 6.81 -5.34 4.75
N ILE A 407 7.22 -4.27 4.06
CA ILE A 407 6.43 -3.63 3.01
C ILE A 407 6.19 -4.58 1.83
N LEU A 408 7.24 -5.27 1.36
CA LEU A 408 7.12 -6.22 0.25
C LEU A 408 6.22 -7.41 0.60
N ASN A 409 6.28 -7.91 1.84
CA ASN A 409 5.40 -8.98 2.31
C ASN A 409 3.93 -8.56 2.27
N ILE A 410 3.61 -7.32 2.69
CA ILE A 410 2.24 -6.78 2.62
C ILE A 410 1.81 -6.60 1.17
N TYR A 411 2.67 -6.03 0.32
CA TYR A 411 2.42 -5.82 -1.11
C TYR A 411 2.13 -7.13 -1.85
N ASN A 412 3.03 -8.11 -1.78
CA ASN A 412 2.88 -9.40 -2.44
C ASN A 412 1.60 -10.11 -2.00
N ARG A 413 1.27 -9.95 -0.72
CA ARG A 413 0.05 -10.52 -0.16
C ARG A 413 -1.20 -9.85 -0.72
N ILE A 414 -1.23 -8.53 -0.84
CA ILE A 414 -2.35 -7.80 -1.44
C ILE A 414 -2.54 -8.19 -2.90
N ILE A 415 -1.46 -8.37 -3.66
CA ILE A 415 -1.54 -8.83 -5.05
C ILE A 415 -2.12 -10.23 -5.15
N ARG A 416 -1.65 -11.16 -4.31
CA ARG A 416 -2.22 -12.51 -4.22
C ARG A 416 -3.70 -12.48 -3.83
N ILE A 417 -4.15 -11.42 -3.15
CA ILE A 417 -5.52 -11.32 -2.65
C ILE A 417 -6.57 -10.97 -3.72
N ARG A 418 -6.19 -10.41 -4.89
CA ARG A 418 -7.07 -9.93 -6.00
C ARG A 418 -8.29 -9.13 -5.50
N GLY A 419 -8.26 -7.80 -5.66
CA GLY A 419 -9.39 -6.95 -5.24
C GLY A 419 -10.69 -7.23 -5.98
N THR A 420 -11.81 -7.16 -5.24
CA THR A 420 -13.18 -7.53 -5.63
C THR A 420 -13.94 -6.47 -6.42
N THR A 421 -13.34 -5.30 -6.69
CA THR A 421 -13.98 -4.28 -7.52
C THR A 421 -13.55 -4.50 -8.98
N ALA A 422 -14.52 -4.61 -9.88
CA ALA A 422 -14.29 -4.81 -11.33
C ALA A 422 -13.25 -3.82 -11.92
N ASN A 423 -13.10 -2.64 -11.29
CA ASN A 423 -12.07 -1.67 -11.64
C ASN A 423 -10.64 -2.16 -11.31
N LYS A 424 -10.36 -2.71 -10.12
CA LYS A 424 -8.98 -3.07 -9.73
C LYS A 424 -8.46 -4.36 -10.37
N HIS A 425 -9.36 -5.19 -10.90
CA HIS A 425 -9.02 -6.51 -11.42
C HIS A 425 -7.94 -6.47 -12.50
N ASN A 426 -8.01 -5.48 -13.41
CA ASN A 426 -7.07 -5.36 -14.52
C ASN A 426 -5.65 -5.05 -14.04
N ILE A 427 -5.48 -4.22 -13.02
CA ILE A 427 -4.14 -3.90 -12.51
C ILE A 427 -3.58 -5.02 -11.66
N TYR A 428 -4.37 -5.66 -10.80
CA TYR A 428 -3.87 -6.79 -10.00
C TYR A 428 -3.31 -7.91 -10.88
N ASN A 429 -3.87 -8.12 -12.08
CA ASN A 429 -3.36 -9.10 -13.04
C ASN A 429 -2.05 -8.67 -13.70
N LEU A 430 -1.72 -7.38 -13.71
CA LEU A 430 -0.51 -6.81 -14.31
C LEU A 430 0.61 -6.56 -13.30
N CYS A 431 0.31 -6.59 -11.99
CA CYS A 431 1.32 -6.37 -10.96
C CYS A 431 2.19 -7.63 -10.72
N PRO A 432 3.53 -7.52 -10.78
CA PRO A 432 4.41 -8.64 -10.46
C PRO A 432 4.50 -8.88 -8.95
N ILE A 433 4.70 -10.14 -8.56
CA ILE A 433 5.17 -10.50 -7.22
C ILE A 433 6.66 -10.15 -7.13
N LEU A 434 7.05 -9.41 -6.09
CA LEU A 434 8.41 -8.90 -5.91
C LEU A 434 9.12 -9.65 -4.78
N VAL A 435 10.27 -10.26 -5.07
CA VAL A 435 11.10 -10.92 -4.05
C VAL A 435 12.15 -9.94 -3.53
N HIS A 436 12.41 -9.90 -2.22
CA HIS A 436 13.31 -8.92 -1.58
C HIS A 436 14.65 -8.74 -2.31
N ASN A 437 15.39 -9.83 -2.54
CA ASN A 437 16.72 -9.75 -3.15
C ASN A 437 16.67 -9.22 -4.60
N THR A 438 15.68 -9.66 -5.36
CA THR A 438 15.46 -9.24 -6.75
C THR A 438 15.02 -7.77 -6.81
N PHE A 439 14.11 -7.36 -5.92
CA PHE A 439 13.68 -5.97 -5.80
C PHE A 439 14.88 -5.06 -5.50
N CYS A 440 15.72 -5.44 -4.53
CA CYS A 440 16.90 -4.66 -4.17
C CYS A 440 17.92 -4.61 -5.32
N SER A 441 18.18 -5.71 -6.03
CA SER A 441 19.13 -5.71 -7.16
C SER A 441 18.62 -4.92 -8.36
N GLU A 442 17.36 -5.10 -8.75
CA GLU A 442 16.72 -4.36 -9.85
C GLU A 442 16.66 -2.86 -9.56
N PHE A 443 16.45 -2.47 -8.29
CA PHE A 443 16.47 -1.07 -7.91
C PHE A 443 17.84 -0.45 -7.86
N HIS A 444 18.87 -1.20 -7.48
CA HIS A 444 20.24 -0.70 -7.43
C HIS A 444 20.72 -0.26 -8.83
N GLU A 445 20.29 -0.98 -9.87
CA GLU A 445 20.52 -0.61 -11.28
C GLU A 445 19.78 0.68 -11.69
N LEU A 446 18.63 0.96 -11.06
CA LEU A 446 17.81 2.14 -11.27
C LEU A 446 18.15 3.30 -10.33
N GLU A 447 19.11 3.15 -9.42
CA GLU A 447 19.34 4.08 -8.30
C GLU A 447 19.77 5.48 -8.79
N SER A 448 20.66 5.54 -9.79
CA SER A 448 21.05 6.81 -10.42
C SER A 448 19.88 7.56 -11.08
N ILE A 449 18.89 6.82 -11.58
CA ILE A 449 17.67 7.34 -12.20
C ILE A 449 16.71 7.82 -11.10
N TYR A 450 16.56 7.04 -10.05
CA TYR A 450 15.78 7.39 -8.88
C TYR A 450 16.32 8.65 -8.19
N GLU A 451 17.62 8.75 -7.95
CA GLU A 451 18.28 9.93 -7.39
C GLU A 451 18.07 11.19 -8.26
N SER A 452 18.07 11.00 -9.58
CA SER A 452 17.81 12.07 -10.55
C SER A 452 16.36 12.55 -10.51
N ILE A 453 15.41 11.62 -10.42
CA ILE A 453 13.98 11.89 -10.23
C ILE A 453 13.74 12.56 -8.87
N GLN A 454 14.38 12.07 -7.81
CA GLN A 454 14.28 12.63 -6.46
C GLN A 454 14.86 14.04 -6.41
N SER A 455 16.02 14.26 -7.04
CA SER A 455 16.61 15.59 -7.21
C SER A 455 15.68 16.54 -7.96
N TYR A 456 15.02 16.05 -9.02
CA TYR A 456 14.00 16.80 -9.76
C TYR A 456 12.81 17.20 -8.86
N ILE A 457 12.31 16.28 -8.03
CA ILE A 457 11.21 16.54 -7.09
C ILE A 457 11.61 17.57 -6.03
N ILE A 458 12.82 17.45 -5.45
CA ILE A 458 13.32 18.38 -4.43
C ILE A 458 13.56 19.77 -5.03
N GLN A 459 14.00 19.86 -6.28
CA GLN A 459 14.31 21.12 -6.97
C GLN A 459 13.10 21.77 -7.66
N GLY A 460 11.91 21.15 -7.62
CA GLY A 460 10.69 21.54 -8.32
C GLY A 460 10.05 22.90 -7.98
N GLN A 461 10.78 23.83 -7.36
CA GLN A 461 10.31 25.20 -7.08
C GLN A 461 10.80 26.28 -8.07
N THR A 462 11.48 25.95 -9.19
CA THR A 462 11.85 26.98 -10.20
C THR A 462 11.63 26.51 -11.65
N SER A 463 10.63 27.10 -12.31
CA SER A 463 10.03 26.60 -13.56
C SER A 463 10.87 26.68 -14.85
N ASN A 464 12.04 27.32 -14.86
CA ASN A 464 12.82 27.50 -16.10
C ASN A 464 14.11 26.67 -16.20
N LYS A 465 14.59 26.05 -15.10
CA LYS A 465 15.78 25.17 -15.13
C LYS A 465 15.44 23.73 -15.53
N ILE A 466 14.19 23.33 -15.40
CA ILE A 466 13.69 21.95 -15.57
C ILE A 466 13.94 21.41 -16.98
N ASN A 467 13.59 22.17 -18.02
CA ASN A 467 13.83 21.76 -19.41
C ASN A 467 15.33 21.62 -19.74
N SER A 468 16.21 22.39 -19.09
CA SER A 468 17.65 22.26 -19.28
C SER A 468 18.23 21.07 -18.51
N LEU A 469 17.68 20.78 -17.33
CA LEU A 469 18.11 19.67 -16.49
C LEU A 469 17.69 18.34 -17.12
N LEU A 470 16.42 18.20 -17.55
CA LEU A 470 15.96 17.01 -18.28
C LEU A 470 16.65 16.84 -19.64
N LYS A 471 16.97 17.92 -20.37
CA LYS A 471 17.79 17.82 -21.60
C LYS A 471 19.23 17.36 -21.33
N ASN A 472 19.84 17.81 -20.23
CA ASN A 472 21.21 17.44 -19.86
C ASN A 472 21.27 16.05 -19.21
N LEU A 473 20.24 15.66 -18.46
CA LEU A 473 20.09 14.39 -17.75
C LEU A 473 19.67 13.27 -18.70
N LEU A 474 18.92 13.59 -19.77
CA LEU A 474 18.66 12.72 -20.93
C LEU A 474 19.66 12.96 -22.07
N GLY A 475 20.92 13.23 -21.70
CA GLY A 475 22.05 13.09 -22.62
C GLY A 475 22.00 11.73 -23.30
N THR A 476 22.56 11.62 -24.51
CA THR A 476 22.42 10.42 -25.36
C THR A 476 22.81 9.11 -24.67
N SER A 477 23.77 9.13 -23.74
CA SER A 477 24.17 7.96 -22.93
C SER A 477 23.15 7.61 -21.86
N SER A 478 22.77 8.55 -20.99
CA SER A 478 21.84 8.32 -19.87
C SER A 478 20.43 8.00 -20.36
N TRP A 479 19.98 8.65 -21.44
CA TRP A 479 18.72 8.30 -22.09
C TRP A 479 18.72 6.87 -22.62
N LYS A 480 19.82 6.46 -23.26
CA LYS A 480 19.94 5.11 -23.81
C LYS A 480 19.86 4.07 -22.69
N THR A 481 20.60 4.26 -21.60
CA THR A 481 20.53 3.39 -20.42
C THR A 481 19.14 3.36 -19.81
N LEU A 482 18.49 4.52 -19.66
CA LEU A 482 17.15 4.63 -19.08
C LEU A 482 16.06 3.98 -19.96
N ASN A 483 16.18 4.11 -21.27
CA ASN A 483 15.30 3.47 -22.25
C ASN A 483 15.53 1.94 -22.30
N GLU A 484 16.76 1.49 -22.12
CA GLU A 484 17.12 0.06 -22.00
C GLU A 484 16.52 -0.56 -20.73
N HIS A 485 16.48 0.17 -19.61
CA HIS A 485 15.97 -0.35 -18.33
C HIS A 485 14.44 -0.27 -18.20
N LEU A 486 13.79 0.79 -18.69
CA LEU A 486 12.35 0.97 -18.50
C LEU A 486 11.50 0.30 -19.58
N GLY A 487 11.96 0.23 -20.84
CA GLY A 487 11.30 -0.62 -21.86
C GLY A 487 9.80 -0.35 -22.13
N TRP A 488 9.25 0.79 -21.72
CA TRP A 488 7.79 1.06 -21.74
C TRP A 488 7.15 1.19 -23.13
N PHE A 489 7.87 1.04 -24.24
CA PHE A 489 7.37 1.40 -25.57
C PHE A 489 7.11 0.18 -26.45
N ASN A 490 5.88 0.03 -26.98
CA ASN A 490 5.50 -1.12 -27.82
C ASN A 490 5.91 -0.95 -29.30
N HIS A 491 5.52 0.15 -29.96
CA HIS A 491 5.68 0.30 -31.43
C HIS A 491 5.94 1.74 -31.87
N CYS A 492 6.95 2.41 -31.31
CA CYS A 492 7.33 3.76 -31.77
C CYS A 492 8.16 3.68 -33.06
N VAL A 493 7.53 3.91 -34.22
CA VAL A 493 8.17 3.93 -35.55
C VAL A 493 9.02 5.20 -35.77
N ARG A 494 8.84 6.25 -34.96
CA ARG A 494 9.53 7.56 -35.10
C ARG A 494 10.49 7.82 -33.94
N GLY A 495 11.81 7.69 -34.19
CA GLY A 495 12.93 8.34 -33.49
C GLY A 495 13.05 8.26 -31.96
N ASP A 496 14.24 8.53 -31.43
CA ASP A 496 14.46 8.63 -29.97
C ASP A 496 13.72 9.82 -29.33
N GLU A 497 13.48 10.90 -30.08
CA GLU A 497 12.87 12.13 -29.55
C GLU A 497 11.40 11.96 -29.11
N HIS A 498 10.62 11.14 -29.81
CA HIS A 498 9.23 10.94 -29.43
C HIS A 498 9.09 10.06 -28.17
N LYS A 499 9.94 9.04 -28.03
CA LYS A 499 10.05 8.25 -26.78
C LYS A 499 10.47 9.14 -25.62
N LYS A 500 11.41 10.08 -25.83
CA LYS A 500 11.82 11.09 -24.84
C LYS A 500 10.63 11.94 -24.40
N GLU A 501 9.85 12.44 -25.34
CA GLU A 501 8.68 13.27 -25.05
C GLU A 501 7.62 12.53 -24.21
N ILE A 502 7.33 11.27 -24.56
CA ILE A 502 6.38 10.45 -23.80
C ILE A 502 6.90 10.21 -22.38
N PHE A 503 8.17 9.81 -22.24
CA PHE A 503 8.78 9.58 -20.93
C PHE A 503 8.77 10.83 -20.06
N VAL A 504 9.20 11.98 -20.61
CA VAL A 504 9.18 13.26 -19.90
C VAL A 504 7.78 13.60 -19.44
N SER A 505 6.77 13.44 -20.30
CA SER A 505 5.38 13.73 -19.94
C SER A 505 4.87 12.85 -18.79
N ILE A 506 5.27 11.58 -18.73
CA ILE A 506 4.92 10.66 -17.63
C ILE A 506 5.70 11.02 -16.37
N ALA A 507 7.01 11.28 -16.49
CA ALA A 507 7.87 11.63 -15.37
C ALA A 507 7.50 12.98 -14.74
N GLU A 508 7.07 13.96 -15.52
CA GLU A 508 6.63 15.27 -15.01
C GLU A 508 5.22 15.22 -14.41
N GLY A 509 4.34 14.36 -14.93
CA GLY A 509 2.93 14.29 -14.50
C GLY A 509 2.65 13.31 -13.37
N VAL A 510 3.19 12.08 -13.46
CA VAL A 510 2.78 10.95 -12.60
C VAL A 510 3.68 10.83 -11.37
N ILE A 511 5.00 10.91 -11.55
CA ILE A 511 5.96 10.63 -10.46
C ILE A 511 5.91 11.66 -9.31
N PRO A 512 5.86 12.98 -9.55
CA PRO A 512 5.70 13.96 -8.47
C PRO A 512 4.42 13.75 -7.65
N GLN A 513 3.34 13.29 -8.29
CA GLN A 513 2.10 12.98 -7.59
C GLN A 513 2.21 11.72 -6.73
N PHE A 514 2.95 10.68 -7.16
CA PHE A 514 3.27 9.54 -6.27
C PHE A 514 3.91 10.01 -4.97
N ASN A 515 4.96 10.82 -5.05
CA ASN A 515 5.63 11.31 -3.85
C ASN A 515 4.69 12.14 -2.97
N ASN A 516 3.93 13.08 -3.55
CA ASN A 516 3.02 13.93 -2.76
C ASN A 516 1.92 13.12 -2.05
N ASN A 517 1.37 12.11 -2.73
CA ASN A 517 0.32 11.27 -2.17
C ASN A 517 0.86 10.31 -1.11
N ILE A 518 2.04 9.71 -1.31
CA ILE A 518 2.70 8.89 -0.29
C ILE A 518 2.95 9.74 0.96
N ASN A 519 3.47 10.96 0.81
CA ASN A 519 3.68 11.88 1.94
C ASN A 519 2.36 12.25 2.63
N THR A 520 1.31 12.52 1.86
CA THR A 520 -0.03 12.81 2.40
C THR A 520 -0.56 11.62 3.18
N MET A 521 -0.52 10.40 2.62
CA MET A 521 -0.99 9.17 3.26
C MET A 521 -0.22 8.89 4.56
N LEU A 522 1.11 9.04 4.55
CA LEU A 522 1.97 8.89 5.73
C LEU A 522 1.75 9.98 6.80
N SER A 523 1.30 11.18 6.40
CA SER A 523 1.01 12.28 7.33
C SER A 523 -0.38 12.20 7.96
N THR A 524 -1.35 11.62 7.25
CA THR A 524 -2.76 11.55 7.68
C THR A 524 -3.01 10.36 8.61
N ILE A 525 -2.33 9.25 8.35
CA ILE A 525 -2.33 8.06 9.20
C ILE A 525 -1.20 8.27 10.20
N LYS A 526 -1.48 8.27 11.52
CA LYS A 526 -0.44 8.26 12.57
C LYS A 526 0.33 6.94 12.55
N LEU A 527 1.15 6.79 11.52
CA LEU A 527 2.26 5.89 11.22
C LEU A 527 2.24 4.47 11.80
N SER A 528 1.90 3.53 10.91
CA SER A 528 2.69 2.32 10.71
C SER A 528 2.80 2.05 9.20
N TYR A 529 4.02 2.01 8.66
CA TYR A 529 4.31 1.57 7.29
C TYR A 529 3.91 0.10 7.05
N ASN A 530 3.44 -0.58 8.10
CA ASN A 530 2.91 -1.91 8.03
C ASN A 530 1.42 -1.92 7.63
N ASP A 531 0.73 -0.78 7.54
CA ASP A 531 -0.71 -0.76 7.24
C ASP A 531 -1.03 -1.27 5.81
N PRO A 532 -1.81 -2.36 5.63
CA PRO A 532 -2.22 -2.81 4.31
C PRO A 532 -3.12 -1.83 3.58
N GLU A 533 -3.87 -0.99 4.28
CA GLU A 533 -4.70 0.04 3.64
C GLU A 533 -3.83 1.05 2.91
N LEU A 534 -2.63 1.34 3.43
CA LEU A 534 -1.63 2.19 2.79
C LEU A 534 -1.17 1.59 1.45
N ILE A 535 -0.80 0.31 1.44
CA ILE A 535 -0.35 -0.38 0.22
C ILE A 535 -1.50 -0.56 -0.77
N SER A 536 -2.70 -0.86 -0.29
CA SER A 536 -3.92 -0.94 -1.11
C SER A 536 -4.25 0.40 -1.77
N SER A 537 -4.10 1.50 -1.02
CA SER A 537 -4.30 2.86 -1.53
C SER A 537 -3.24 3.25 -2.56
N LEU A 538 -1.99 2.80 -2.36
CA LEU A 538 -0.90 2.99 -3.32
C LEU A 538 -1.19 2.26 -4.64
N ILE A 539 -1.64 1.00 -4.58
CA ILE A 539 -2.05 0.24 -5.79
C ILE A 539 -3.25 0.90 -6.47
N GLN A 540 -4.26 1.33 -5.70
CA GLN A 540 -5.41 2.06 -6.24
C GLN A 540 -4.98 3.34 -6.95
N TYR A 541 -4.01 4.05 -6.38
CA TYR A 541 -3.55 5.28 -6.97
C TYR A 541 -2.79 5.05 -8.28
N VAL A 542 -1.99 3.99 -8.38
CA VAL A 542 -1.39 3.58 -9.66
C VAL A 542 -2.49 3.25 -10.68
N ASP A 543 -3.59 2.61 -10.25
CA ASP A 543 -4.77 2.36 -11.09
C ASP A 543 -5.42 3.62 -11.63
N ASP A 544 -5.66 4.58 -10.75
CA ASP A 544 -6.22 5.87 -11.14
C ASP A 544 -5.24 6.61 -12.05
N SER A 545 -3.93 6.53 -11.81
CA SER A 545 -2.89 7.16 -12.63
C SER A 545 -2.83 6.59 -14.04
N ILE A 546 -3.09 5.30 -14.21
CA ILE A 546 -3.10 4.66 -15.52
C ILE A 546 -4.39 4.97 -16.28
N LYS A 547 -5.55 4.97 -15.60
CA LYS A 547 -6.87 5.06 -16.25
C LYS A 547 -7.45 6.46 -16.40
N THR A 548 -6.97 7.44 -15.64
CA THR A 548 -7.57 8.78 -15.66
C THR A 548 -7.36 9.43 -17.03
N GLN A 549 -8.43 9.96 -17.64
CA GLN A 549 -8.37 10.61 -18.97
C GLN A 549 -7.38 11.78 -19.07
N ARG A 550 -7.03 12.39 -17.93
CA ARG A 550 -6.05 13.47 -17.83
C ARG A 550 -4.60 12.98 -17.64
N SER A 551 -4.39 11.67 -17.51
CA SER A 551 -3.08 11.09 -17.32
C SER A 551 -2.24 11.15 -18.61
N PRO A 552 -0.95 11.52 -18.52
CA PRO A 552 0.00 11.33 -19.60
C PRO A 552 0.03 9.89 -20.14
N ILE A 553 -0.22 8.89 -19.27
CA ILE A 553 -0.25 7.47 -19.66
C ILE A 553 -1.41 7.20 -20.61
N GLN A 554 -2.61 7.68 -20.27
CA GLN A 554 -3.79 7.52 -21.12
C GLN A 554 -3.63 8.25 -22.46
N LYS A 555 -2.99 9.42 -22.47
CA LYS A 555 -2.68 10.18 -23.70
C LYS A 555 -1.83 9.37 -24.68
N TYR A 556 -0.90 8.57 -24.18
CA TYR A 556 0.03 7.77 -24.99
C TYR A 556 -0.25 6.27 -24.94
N TRP A 557 -1.46 5.87 -24.53
CA TRP A 557 -1.85 4.48 -24.27
C TRP A 557 -1.41 3.49 -25.36
N ASN A 558 -1.67 3.82 -26.63
CA ASN A 558 -1.38 2.96 -27.78
C ASN A 558 0.12 2.75 -28.05
N TYR A 559 0.99 3.56 -27.43
CA TYR A 559 2.43 3.48 -27.61
C TYR A 559 3.14 2.78 -26.45
N LEU A 560 2.42 2.46 -25.37
CA LEU A 560 2.99 1.99 -24.11
C LEU A 560 2.78 0.48 -23.89
N ASN A 561 3.79 -0.18 -23.35
CA ASN A 561 3.71 -1.52 -22.77
C ASN A 561 3.05 -1.43 -21.40
N ILE A 562 1.73 -1.60 -21.35
CA ILE A 562 0.91 -1.42 -20.15
C ILE A 562 1.30 -2.37 -19.00
N PRO A 563 1.59 -3.66 -19.23
CA PRO A 563 2.14 -4.52 -18.18
C PRO A 563 3.45 -3.98 -17.59
N GLN A 564 4.42 -3.63 -18.44
CA GLN A 564 5.74 -3.17 -17.99
C GLN A 564 5.67 -1.84 -17.22
N ILE A 565 4.92 -0.86 -17.74
CA ILE A 565 4.79 0.44 -17.05
C ILE A 565 4.08 0.29 -15.70
N THR A 566 3.09 -0.61 -15.58
CA THR A 566 2.42 -0.88 -14.31
C THR A 566 3.40 -1.44 -13.28
N ALA A 567 4.21 -2.44 -13.68
CA ALA A 567 5.24 -3.03 -12.84
C ALA A 567 6.25 -1.98 -12.33
N ASP A 568 6.76 -1.14 -13.23
CA ASP A 568 7.80 -0.16 -12.88
C ASP A 568 7.26 1.01 -12.04
N LEU A 569 6.03 1.47 -12.29
CA LEU A 569 5.40 2.50 -11.47
C LEU A 569 5.17 2.03 -10.03
N ILE A 570 4.75 0.76 -9.84
CA ILE A 570 4.57 0.18 -8.51
C ILE A 570 5.90 0.04 -7.79
N ARG A 571 6.91 -0.50 -8.46
CA ARG A 571 8.29 -0.56 -7.97
C ARG A 571 8.72 0.80 -7.44
N ILE A 572 8.59 1.86 -8.26
CA ILE A 572 8.99 3.23 -7.90
C ILE A 572 8.22 3.73 -6.67
N ALA A 573 6.90 3.52 -6.63
CA ALA A 573 6.06 3.93 -5.52
C ALA A 573 6.42 3.20 -4.20
N LEU A 574 6.72 1.90 -4.24
CA LEU A 574 7.16 1.13 -3.08
C LEU A 574 8.52 1.61 -2.56
N ARG A 575 9.47 1.93 -3.44
CA ARG A 575 10.76 2.50 -3.02
C ARG A 575 10.59 3.84 -2.30
N TYR A 576 9.76 4.74 -2.85
CA TYR A 576 9.42 5.99 -2.17
C TYR A 576 8.85 5.76 -0.78
N LEU A 577 7.92 4.79 -0.65
CA LEU A 577 7.35 4.45 0.64
C LEU A 577 8.39 3.93 1.64
N ILE A 578 9.30 3.04 1.21
CA ILE A 578 10.39 2.51 2.04
C ILE A 578 11.32 3.63 2.51
N ASP A 579 11.73 4.52 1.62
CA ASP A 579 12.62 5.64 1.95
C ASP A 579 11.97 6.60 2.95
N GLN A 580 10.69 6.93 2.78
CA GLN A 580 9.95 7.77 3.73
C GLN A 580 9.76 7.07 5.07
N ALA A 581 9.44 5.77 5.07
CA ALA A 581 9.32 4.98 6.29
C ALA A 581 10.64 4.95 7.07
N LYS A 582 11.77 4.80 6.37
CA LYS A 582 13.12 4.86 6.94
C LYS A 582 13.40 6.24 7.55
N GLN A 583 13.15 7.33 6.81
CA GLN A 583 13.34 8.69 7.33
C GLN A 583 12.53 8.96 8.59
N ILE A 584 11.31 8.44 8.66
CA ILE A 584 10.45 8.56 9.84
C ILE A 584 11.01 7.76 11.02
N ALA A 585 11.50 6.54 10.78
CA ALA A 585 12.18 5.76 11.80
C ALA A 585 13.42 6.49 12.35
N ASP A 586 14.23 7.07 11.46
CA ASP A 586 15.42 7.85 11.82
C ASP A 586 15.05 9.12 12.61
N ARG A 587 13.99 9.83 12.23
CA ARG A 587 13.49 10.99 12.98
C ARG A 587 13.02 10.61 14.38
N LYS A 588 12.28 9.52 14.54
CA LYS A 588 11.86 9.03 15.87
C LYS A 588 13.05 8.65 16.74
N HIS A 589 14.11 8.12 16.14
CA HIS A 589 15.37 7.84 16.83
C HIS A 589 16.04 9.15 17.29
N GLU A 590 16.08 10.18 16.45
CA GLU A 590 16.61 11.50 16.84
C GLU A 590 15.74 12.23 17.87
N GLU A 591 14.41 12.15 17.78
CA GLU A 591 13.50 12.65 18.83
C GLU A 591 13.79 11.96 20.18
N SER A 592 14.13 10.67 20.16
CA SER A 592 14.52 9.93 21.36
C SER A 592 15.86 10.40 21.93
N LYS A 593 16.84 10.72 21.08
CA LYS A 593 18.08 11.40 21.51
C LYS A 593 17.82 12.81 22.04
N GLN A 594 16.87 13.56 21.48
CA GLN A 594 16.47 14.87 22.00
C GLN A 594 15.83 14.76 23.40
N THR A 595 14.94 13.79 23.64
CA THR A 595 14.40 13.52 24.99
C THR A 595 15.52 13.24 25.98
N LEU A 596 16.57 12.55 25.54
CA LEU A 596 17.71 12.22 26.36
C LEU A 596 18.61 13.44 26.64
N ASN A 597 18.75 14.35 25.68
CA ASN A 597 19.38 15.65 25.89
C ASN A 597 18.59 16.51 26.88
N GLN A 598 17.25 16.50 26.82
CA GLN A 598 16.40 17.17 27.81
C GLN A 598 16.61 16.62 29.22
N LEU A 599 16.79 15.30 29.38
CA LEU A 599 17.14 14.70 30.68
C LEU A 599 18.51 15.17 31.19
N LYS A 600 19.48 15.39 30.29
CA LYS A 600 20.80 15.95 30.64
C LYS A 600 20.68 17.41 31.09
N GLU A 601 19.90 18.22 30.39
CA GLU A 601 19.57 19.59 30.80
C GLU A 601 18.88 19.60 32.17
N TRP A 602 17.97 18.66 32.40
CA TRP A 602 17.28 18.47 33.69
C TRP A 602 18.25 18.20 34.83
N LYS A 603 19.20 17.29 34.62
CA LYS A 603 20.28 17.01 35.59
C LYS A 603 21.10 18.27 35.88
N ILE A 604 21.53 19.01 34.85
CA ILE A 604 22.30 20.25 35.01
C ILE A 604 21.50 21.27 35.83
N SER A 605 20.20 21.38 35.56
CA SER A 605 19.32 22.29 36.28
C SER A 605 19.21 21.95 37.77
N ILE A 606 19.13 20.66 38.14
CA ILE A 606 19.18 20.18 39.54
C ILE A 606 20.51 20.60 40.20
N GLN A 607 21.63 20.44 39.50
CA GLN A 607 22.96 20.82 40.02
C GLN A 607 23.06 22.34 40.27
N GLU A 608 22.60 23.15 39.33
CA GLU A 608 22.56 24.60 39.48
C GLU A 608 21.62 25.04 40.61
N GLN A 609 20.49 24.34 40.83
CA GLN A 609 19.55 24.68 41.92
C GLN A 609 20.22 24.43 43.27
N PHE A 610 20.97 23.33 43.37
CA PHE A 610 21.80 23.02 44.54
C PHE A 610 22.86 24.09 44.80
N LEU A 611 23.50 24.61 43.76
CA LEU A 611 24.50 25.70 43.91
C LEU A 611 23.85 27.01 44.37
N SER A 612 22.70 27.37 43.79
CA SER A 612 21.95 28.57 44.15
C SER A 612 21.38 28.54 45.58
N SER A 613 21.29 27.36 46.22
CA SER A 613 20.88 27.23 47.63
C SER A 613 21.74 28.00 48.64
N LYS A 614 22.92 28.48 48.21
CA LYS A 614 23.77 29.35 49.02
C LYS A 614 23.34 30.82 48.97
N ASP A 615 22.63 31.26 47.92
CA ASP A 615 22.19 32.64 47.74
C ASP A 615 20.68 32.71 47.40
N SER A 616 19.89 33.12 48.40
CA SER A 616 18.44 33.30 48.29
C SER A 616 18.01 34.28 47.18
N PHE A 617 18.89 35.20 46.76
CA PHE A 617 18.62 36.11 45.63
C PHE A 617 18.66 35.40 44.27
N GLU A 618 19.65 34.54 44.03
CA GLU A 618 19.75 33.77 42.79
C GLU A 618 18.58 32.78 42.67
N GLN A 619 18.16 32.20 43.79
CA GLN A 619 16.98 31.32 43.83
C GLN A 619 15.71 32.03 43.37
N GLY A 620 15.46 33.27 43.81
CA GLY A 620 14.27 34.01 43.40
C GLY A 620 14.30 34.46 41.94
N GLN A 621 15.46 34.90 41.42
CA GLN A 621 15.60 35.26 39.99
C GLN A 621 15.38 34.06 39.06
N ARG A 622 15.92 32.91 39.44
CA ARG A 622 15.77 31.69 38.64
C ARG A 622 14.34 31.17 38.70
N PHE A 623 13.71 31.18 39.88
CA PHE A 623 12.31 30.84 40.06
C PHE A 623 11.38 31.72 39.20
N LYS A 624 11.61 33.03 39.17
CA LYS A 624 10.91 33.99 38.30
C LYS A 624 11.05 33.63 36.82
N THR A 625 12.28 33.38 36.37
CA THR A 625 12.59 33.10 34.96
C THR A 625 11.94 31.81 34.49
N ASP A 626 12.02 30.75 35.30
CA ASP A 626 11.41 29.45 34.98
C ASP A 626 9.88 29.58 34.92
N LEU A 627 9.28 30.33 35.85
CA LEU A 627 7.82 30.52 35.91
C LEU A 627 7.32 31.28 34.69
N GLN A 628 8.03 32.34 34.29
CA GLN A 628 7.74 33.06 33.05
C GLN A 628 7.79 32.14 31.83
N LYS A 629 8.83 31.33 31.69
CA LYS A 629 8.99 30.41 30.55
C LYS A 629 7.82 29.43 30.46
N GLN A 630 7.45 28.79 31.58
CA GLN A 630 6.36 27.82 31.59
C GLN A 630 4.99 28.48 31.33
N ILE A 631 4.76 29.67 31.89
CA ILE A 631 3.54 30.42 31.61
C ILE A 631 3.42 30.68 30.10
N VAL A 632 4.51 31.13 29.46
CA VAL A 632 4.54 31.41 28.01
C VAL A 632 4.28 30.17 27.17
N GLU A 633 4.94 29.04 27.45
CA GLU A 633 4.78 27.80 26.69
C GLU A 633 3.34 27.27 26.77
N GLU A 634 2.75 27.33 27.95
CA GLU A 634 1.44 26.75 28.19
C GLU A 634 0.30 27.66 27.70
N ILE A 635 0.50 28.99 27.78
CA ILE A 635 -0.33 29.96 27.07
C ILE A 635 -0.30 29.69 25.56
N LYS A 636 0.89 29.47 24.98
CA LYS A 636 1.03 29.13 23.55
C LYS A 636 0.26 27.86 23.20
N ARG A 637 0.28 26.83 24.05
CA ARG A 637 -0.49 25.60 23.87
C ARG A 637 -2.00 25.83 23.92
N ILE A 638 -2.49 26.54 24.94
CA ILE A 638 -3.91 26.91 25.08
C ILE A 638 -4.36 27.69 23.85
N TYR A 639 -3.55 28.67 23.42
CA TYR A 639 -3.85 29.51 22.27
C TYR A 639 -3.95 28.70 20.98
N MET A 640 -3.00 27.78 20.72
CA MET A 640 -3.11 26.86 19.59
C MET A 640 -4.38 26.01 19.64
N ARG A 641 -4.74 25.47 20.80
CA ARG A 641 -5.94 24.63 20.95
C ARG A 641 -7.22 25.43 20.70
N VAL A 642 -7.31 26.65 21.23
CA VAL A 642 -8.46 27.54 21.02
C VAL A 642 -8.55 27.93 19.55
N ILE A 643 -7.45 28.32 18.91
CA ILE A 643 -7.44 28.60 17.45
C ILE A 643 -7.92 27.39 16.67
N ILE A 644 -7.38 26.20 16.95
CA ILE A 644 -7.77 24.97 16.24
C ILE A 644 -9.26 24.69 16.47
N SER A 645 -9.77 24.85 17.69
CA SER A 645 -11.17 24.61 18.04
C SER A 645 -12.10 25.65 17.41
N GLU A 646 -11.74 26.93 17.38
CA GLU A 646 -12.52 27.99 16.73
C GLU A 646 -12.49 27.85 15.21
N VAL A 647 -11.33 27.54 14.61
CA VAL A 647 -11.22 27.23 13.18
C VAL A 647 -12.09 26.01 12.85
N HIS A 648 -11.98 24.95 13.63
CA HIS A 648 -12.84 23.77 13.48
C HIS A 648 -14.31 24.15 13.64
N THR A 649 -14.69 24.91 14.66
CA THR A 649 -16.08 25.36 14.86
C THR A 649 -16.59 26.26 13.73
N ILE A 650 -15.77 27.15 13.19
CA ILE A 650 -16.10 28.00 12.03
C ILE A 650 -16.32 27.14 10.79
N ILE A 651 -15.55 26.07 10.62
CA ILE A 651 -15.71 25.10 9.54
C ILE A 651 -16.98 24.27 9.76
N THR A 652 -17.25 23.82 10.98
CA THR A 652 -18.30 22.83 11.31
C THR A 652 -19.67 23.45 11.59
N ASN A 653 -19.76 24.63 12.23
CA ASN A 653 -21.00 25.32 12.60
C ASN A 653 -21.46 26.37 11.57
N ASN A 654 -20.90 26.35 10.37
CA ASN A 654 -21.32 27.24 9.30
C ASN A 654 -22.69 26.79 8.78
N SER A 655 -23.75 27.09 9.54
CA SER A 655 -25.16 26.91 9.17
C SER A 655 -25.61 27.82 8.01
N GLU A 656 -24.69 28.63 7.48
CA GLU A 656 -24.86 29.42 6.25
C GLU A 656 -24.36 28.68 4.99
N ILE A 657 -23.88 27.44 5.09
CA ILE A 657 -23.60 26.56 3.95
C ILE A 657 -24.94 26.00 3.45
N ASP A 658 -25.83 26.92 3.07
CA ASP A 658 -26.88 26.58 2.14
C ASP A 658 -26.18 26.36 0.80
N SER A 659 -26.09 25.10 0.39
CA SER A 659 -25.51 24.68 -0.88
C SER A 659 -26.11 25.48 -2.05
N ASN A 660 -27.37 25.88 -1.95
CA ASN A 660 -28.03 26.71 -2.95
C ASN A 660 -27.49 28.14 -2.94
N LYS A 661 -27.21 28.71 -1.77
CA LYS A 661 -26.66 30.06 -1.62
C LYS A 661 -25.21 30.13 -2.08
N ILE A 662 -24.43 29.07 -1.84
CA ILE A 662 -23.05 28.93 -2.35
C ILE A 662 -23.05 28.78 -3.87
N ALA A 663 -23.91 27.92 -4.42
CA ALA A 663 -24.07 27.79 -5.86
C ALA A 663 -24.52 29.10 -6.50
N THR A 664 -25.44 29.82 -5.86
CA THR A 664 -25.93 31.13 -6.33
C THR A 664 -24.83 32.19 -6.29
N ASN A 665 -24.04 32.26 -5.22
CA ASN A 665 -22.93 33.22 -5.11
C ASN A 665 -21.80 32.88 -6.09
N ALA A 666 -21.42 31.60 -6.23
CA ALA A 666 -20.46 31.15 -7.22
C ALA A 666 -20.92 31.47 -8.64
N TYR A 667 -22.21 31.27 -8.93
CA TYR A 667 -22.82 31.64 -10.20
C TYR A 667 -22.80 33.16 -10.42
N ASN A 668 -23.13 33.96 -9.42
CA ASN A 668 -23.14 35.42 -9.54
C ASN A 668 -21.73 36.00 -9.70
N ASP A 669 -20.73 35.49 -8.98
CA ASP A 669 -19.33 35.94 -9.07
C ASP A 669 -18.67 35.52 -10.40
N SER A 670 -19.21 34.49 -11.05
CA SER A 670 -18.72 33.95 -12.32
C SER A 670 -19.47 34.50 -13.54
N ILE A 671 -20.79 34.40 -13.53
CA ILE A 671 -21.70 34.71 -14.65
C ILE A 671 -22.49 36.01 -14.41
N GLY A 672 -22.75 36.38 -13.15
CA GLY A 672 -23.47 37.60 -12.81
C GLY A 672 -22.64 38.89 -12.93
N SER A 673 -21.31 38.80 -13.05
CA SER A 673 -20.44 39.90 -13.42
C SER A 673 -20.63 40.26 -14.92
N ASN A 674 -20.56 41.55 -15.27
CA ASN A 674 -20.69 41.99 -16.67
C ASN A 674 -19.49 42.85 -17.10
N PRO A 675 -18.60 42.34 -17.99
CA PRO A 675 -18.69 41.03 -18.63
C PRO A 675 -18.46 39.87 -17.63
N PRO A 676 -18.99 38.66 -17.93
CA PRO A 676 -18.75 37.47 -17.11
C PRO A 676 -17.27 37.20 -16.92
N ASP A 677 -16.86 36.92 -15.69
CA ASP A 677 -15.47 36.65 -15.36
C ASP A 677 -15.11 35.21 -15.74
N ALA A 678 -14.48 35.06 -16.91
CA ALA A 678 -14.03 33.78 -17.45
C ALA A 678 -13.10 33.02 -16.48
N ASN A 679 -12.32 33.70 -15.65
CA ASN A 679 -11.47 33.05 -14.66
C ASN A 679 -12.31 32.46 -13.53
N ASN A 680 -13.30 33.20 -13.02
CA ASN A 680 -14.18 32.71 -11.97
C ASN A 680 -15.10 31.59 -12.46
N ILE A 681 -15.59 31.66 -13.71
CA ILE A 681 -16.34 30.56 -14.33
C ILE A 681 -15.51 29.26 -14.32
N MET A 682 -14.26 29.33 -14.78
CA MET A 682 -13.36 28.16 -14.80
C MET A 682 -12.98 27.67 -13.40
N LYS A 683 -13.06 28.55 -12.40
CA LYS A 683 -12.58 28.29 -11.04
C LYS A 683 -13.67 27.83 -10.07
N TYR A 684 -14.88 28.35 -10.19
CA TYR A 684 -15.96 28.18 -9.20
C TYR A 684 -17.16 27.39 -9.73
N ILE A 685 -17.42 27.42 -11.04
CA ILE A 685 -18.49 26.61 -11.64
C ILE A 685 -18.00 25.18 -11.94
N ILE A 686 -16.74 25.03 -12.36
CA ILE A 686 -16.13 23.72 -12.61
C ILE A 686 -15.74 23.02 -11.29
N ASP A 687 -15.34 23.79 -10.28
CA ASP A 687 -14.93 23.28 -8.97
C ASP A 687 -15.57 24.10 -7.84
N ILE A 688 -16.83 23.78 -7.54
CA ILE A 688 -17.60 24.45 -6.48
C ILE A 688 -16.92 24.31 -5.10
N ASN A 689 -16.17 23.24 -4.89
CA ASN A 689 -15.43 23.00 -3.65
C ASN A 689 -14.26 23.98 -3.49
N ARG A 690 -13.69 24.46 -4.60
CA ARG A 690 -12.69 25.52 -4.59
C ARG A 690 -13.28 26.87 -4.19
N TYR A 691 -14.48 27.20 -4.66
CA TYR A 691 -15.19 28.40 -4.18
C TYR A 691 -15.50 28.31 -2.70
N TYR A 692 -15.95 27.14 -2.24
CA TYR A 692 -16.18 26.87 -0.82
C TYR A 692 -14.90 27.03 0.02
N LEU A 693 -13.78 26.46 -0.43
CA LEU A 693 -12.49 26.56 0.22
C LEU A 693 -12.02 28.02 0.29
N GLU A 694 -12.14 28.77 -0.80
CA GLU A 694 -11.69 30.17 -0.83
C GLU A 694 -12.59 31.09 -0.02
N LEU A 695 -13.90 30.83 0.03
CA LEU A 695 -14.84 31.56 0.87
C LEU A 695 -14.61 31.26 2.36
N ALA A 696 -14.30 30.00 2.70
CA ALA A 696 -13.89 29.60 4.03
C ALA A 696 -12.55 30.25 4.42
N LEU A 697 -11.54 30.21 3.55
CA LEU A 697 -10.23 30.83 3.77
C LEU A 697 -10.35 32.35 3.90
N ASN A 698 -11.18 33.01 3.08
CA ASN A 698 -11.41 34.45 3.17
C ASN A 698 -12.14 34.82 4.48
N LYS A 699 -13.18 34.06 4.87
CA LYS A 699 -13.84 34.26 6.18
C LYS A 699 -12.89 34.03 7.36
N ILE A 700 -12.02 33.01 7.28
CA ILE A 700 -10.96 32.75 8.26
C ILE A 700 -9.99 33.94 8.31
N GLN A 701 -9.58 34.44 7.15
CA GLN A 701 -8.63 35.55 7.02
C GLN A 701 -9.21 36.88 7.54
N VAL A 702 -10.47 37.20 7.22
CA VAL A 702 -11.15 38.41 7.70
C VAL A 702 -11.37 38.37 9.21
N ARG A 703 -11.67 37.20 9.78
CA ARG A 703 -11.85 37.05 11.24
C ARG A 703 -10.54 36.91 12.00
N LYS A 704 -9.43 36.62 11.31
CA LYS A 704 -8.09 36.45 11.89
C LYS A 704 -7.68 37.65 12.74
N GLU A 705 -7.87 38.88 12.25
CA GLU A 705 -7.46 40.08 12.97
C GLU A 705 -8.31 40.32 14.23
N THR A 706 -9.62 40.13 14.16
CA THR A 706 -10.52 40.26 15.32
C THR A 706 -10.27 39.17 16.36
N ILE A 707 -10.06 37.92 15.93
CA ILE A 707 -9.73 36.80 16.81
C ILE A 707 -8.37 37.05 17.46
N VAL A 708 -7.34 37.41 16.69
CA VAL A 708 -6.01 37.70 17.23
C VAL A 708 -6.05 38.86 18.22
N THR A 709 -6.74 39.96 17.91
CA THR A 709 -6.79 41.14 18.79
C THR A 709 -7.54 40.87 20.09
N ASN A 710 -8.73 40.26 20.03
CA ASN A 710 -9.50 39.93 21.24
C ASN A 710 -8.76 38.93 22.13
N GLN A 711 -8.05 37.99 21.52
CA GLN A 711 -7.32 36.98 22.25
C GLN A 711 -5.99 37.50 22.81
N ILE A 712 -5.30 38.43 22.14
CA ILE A 712 -4.15 39.16 22.72
C ILE A 712 -4.58 39.90 23.98
N HIS A 713 -5.73 40.57 23.95
CA HIS A 713 -6.21 41.32 25.11
C HIS A 713 -6.65 40.41 26.27
N LEU A 714 -7.23 39.25 25.96
CA LEU A 714 -7.49 38.20 26.95
C LEU A 714 -6.19 37.63 27.52
N LEU A 715 -5.17 37.44 26.67
CA LEU A 715 -3.84 36.99 27.06
C LEU A 715 -3.18 37.97 28.03
N GLU A 716 -3.19 39.25 27.71
CA GLU A 716 -2.64 40.32 28.54
C GLU A 716 -3.29 40.32 29.92
N LYS A 717 -4.63 40.19 29.97
CA LYS A 717 -5.38 40.12 31.22
C LYS A 717 -5.06 38.85 32.04
N ILE A 718 -4.94 37.70 31.37
CA ILE A 718 -4.58 36.44 32.02
C ILE A 718 -3.16 36.52 32.59
N ILE A 719 -2.20 36.97 31.78
CA ILE A 719 -0.80 37.13 32.20
C ILE A 719 -0.71 38.08 33.40
N PHE A 720 -1.41 39.22 33.34
CA PHE A 720 -1.42 40.19 34.44
C PHE A 720 -1.95 39.56 35.73
N ASN A 721 -3.10 38.89 35.68
CA ASN A 721 -3.67 38.19 36.83
C ASN A 721 -2.78 37.05 37.35
N CYS A 722 -2.11 36.31 36.47
CA CYS A 722 -1.20 35.24 36.83
C CYS A 722 0.03 35.78 37.56
N VAL A 723 0.60 36.89 37.07
CA VAL A 723 1.76 37.55 37.69
C VAL A 723 1.38 38.15 39.04
N ASP A 724 0.26 38.87 39.13
CA ASP A 724 -0.21 39.46 40.39
C ASP A 724 -0.47 38.41 41.46
N ASN A 725 -1.15 37.31 41.11
CA ASN A 725 -1.40 36.22 42.05
C ASN A 725 -0.12 35.47 42.45
N ALA A 726 0.86 35.35 41.55
CA ALA A 726 2.15 34.76 41.89
C ALA A 726 2.91 35.65 42.88
N ILE A 727 2.96 36.97 42.65
CA ILE A 727 3.53 37.97 43.56
C ILE A 727 2.84 37.91 44.92
N GLU A 728 1.51 37.93 44.93
CA GLU A 728 0.73 37.88 46.17
C GLU A 728 0.96 36.57 46.94
N THR A 729 1.11 35.44 46.24
CA THR A 729 1.40 34.14 46.86
C THR A 729 2.79 34.13 47.49
N VAL A 730 3.81 34.65 46.80
CA VAL A 730 5.18 34.80 47.33
C VAL A 730 5.21 35.74 48.53
N GLU A 731 4.45 36.83 48.51
CA GLU A 731 4.39 37.79 49.62
C GLU A 731 3.72 37.21 50.87
N LYS A 732 2.62 36.47 50.69
CA LYS A 732 1.81 35.89 51.77
C LYS A 732 2.44 34.68 52.47
N HIS A 733 3.27 33.91 51.77
CA HIS A 733 3.89 32.71 52.33
C HIS A 733 5.23 33.02 53.01
N ASP A 734 5.53 32.24 54.04
CA ASP A 734 6.86 32.17 54.60
C ASP A 734 7.72 31.35 53.62
N CYS A 735 8.72 31.96 52.98
CA CYS A 735 9.40 31.36 51.84
C CYS A 735 10.36 30.24 52.23
N HIS A 736 10.13 29.51 53.32
CA HIS A 736 11.06 28.50 53.81
C HIS A 736 11.19 27.30 52.86
N ASN A 737 10.32 27.17 51.86
CA ASN A 737 10.38 26.10 50.87
C ASN A 737 9.93 26.63 49.49
N VAL A 738 10.87 26.83 48.56
CA VAL A 738 10.57 27.30 47.19
C VAL A 738 9.57 26.38 46.47
N GLN A 739 9.63 25.08 46.73
CA GLN A 739 8.74 24.10 46.10
C GLN A 739 7.30 24.22 46.61
N GLU A 740 7.10 24.54 47.89
CA GLU A 740 5.79 24.80 48.48
C GLU A 740 5.17 26.08 47.91
N VAL A 741 5.95 27.18 47.91
CA VAL A 741 5.56 28.45 47.28
C VAL A 741 5.20 28.24 45.80
N HIS A 742 6.01 27.46 45.07
CA HIS A 742 5.72 27.08 43.70
C HIS A 742 4.42 26.28 43.56
N GLN A 743 4.20 25.25 44.38
CA GLN A 743 3.00 24.41 44.30
C GLN A 743 1.74 25.22 44.53
N ASP A 744 1.76 26.18 45.46
CA ASP A 744 0.63 27.07 45.69
C ASP A 744 0.42 28.06 44.54
N ILE A 745 1.50 28.59 43.95
CA ILE A 745 1.41 29.41 42.73
C ILE A 745 0.80 28.58 41.59
N VAL A 746 1.30 27.37 41.33
CA VAL A 746 0.78 26.47 40.28
C VAL A 746 -0.69 26.18 40.51
N LYS A 747 -1.09 25.86 41.73
CA LYS A 747 -2.48 25.59 42.10
C LYS A 747 -3.36 26.81 41.89
N ASN A 748 -2.90 28.00 42.26
CA ASN A 748 -3.59 29.26 42.02
C ASN A 748 -3.72 29.53 40.51
N LEU A 749 -2.67 29.28 39.72
CA LEU A 749 -2.70 29.40 38.26
C LEU A 749 -3.66 28.40 37.59
N GLN A 750 -3.69 27.15 38.07
CA GLN A 750 -4.63 26.11 37.63
C GLN A 750 -6.08 26.45 37.96
N GLN A 751 -6.33 27.18 39.05
CA GLN A 751 -7.67 27.69 39.37
C GLN A 751 -8.09 28.83 38.43
N ILE A 752 -7.16 29.70 38.04
CA ILE A 752 -7.42 30.76 37.05
C ILE A 752 -7.67 30.14 35.67
N LEU A 753 -7.01 29.03 35.36
CA LEU A 753 -7.06 28.34 34.07
C LEU A 753 -7.21 26.84 34.27
N SER A 754 -8.44 26.32 34.15
CA SER A 754 -8.76 24.88 34.34
C SER A 754 -7.96 23.92 33.43
N ASP A 755 -7.35 24.44 32.36
CA ASP A 755 -6.60 23.68 31.37
C ASP A 755 -5.07 23.73 31.56
N PHE A 756 -4.54 24.48 32.52
CA PHE A 756 -3.10 24.61 32.74
C PHE A 756 -2.54 23.32 33.36
N ARG A 757 -1.67 22.60 32.65
CA ARG A 757 -0.92 21.47 33.23
C ARG A 757 0.53 21.86 33.28
N LEU A 758 0.88 22.74 34.23
CA LEU A 758 2.28 23.07 34.48
C LEU A 758 3.02 21.77 34.82
N SER A 759 4.03 21.47 34.00
CA SER A 759 4.98 20.42 34.34
C SER A 759 5.60 20.79 35.67
N PRO A 760 5.67 19.87 36.65
CA PRO A 760 6.30 20.17 37.93
C PRO A 760 7.71 20.71 37.66
N MET A 761 7.95 21.97 38.02
CA MET A 761 9.31 22.48 38.10
C MET A 761 10.10 21.60 39.04
N ILE A 762 11.35 21.39 38.67
CA ILE A 762 12.30 20.54 39.35
C ILE A 762 12.20 20.76 40.87
N GLY A 763 11.76 19.71 41.56
CA GLY A 763 11.40 19.77 42.98
C GLY A 763 12.50 19.22 43.85
N ILE A 764 13.53 20.02 44.12
CA ILE A 764 14.25 19.86 45.37
C ILE A 764 14.66 21.23 45.92
N SER A 765 13.99 21.65 46.99
CA SER A 765 14.22 22.93 47.64
C SER A 765 14.78 22.74 49.05
N SER A 766 15.88 23.44 49.31
CA SER A 766 16.39 23.73 50.66
C SER A 766 15.59 24.84 51.33
N GLU A 767 15.75 24.95 52.65
CA GLU A 767 15.32 26.10 53.42
C GLU A 767 15.95 27.40 52.87
N ILE A 768 15.13 28.41 52.59
CA ILE A 768 15.62 29.72 52.15
C ILE A 768 16.26 30.41 53.35
N LYS A 769 17.57 30.68 53.26
CA LYS A 769 18.34 31.32 54.34
C LYS A 769 17.92 32.76 54.61
N ASP A 770 17.53 33.49 53.56
CA ASP A 770 17.07 34.88 53.62
C ASP A 770 15.78 35.04 52.79
N PRO A 771 14.60 34.87 53.43
CA PRO A 771 13.31 34.98 52.77
C PRO A 771 13.05 36.35 52.13
N ASP A 772 13.55 37.43 52.73
CA ASP A 772 13.30 38.79 52.24
C ASP A 772 14.06 39.04 50.94
N ARG A 773 15.31 38.58 50.85
CA ARG A 773 16.13 38.68 49.64
C ARG A 773 15.61 37.79 48.50
N PHE A 774 14.97 36.66 48.82
CA PHE A 774 14.22 35.85 47.85
C PHE A 774 12.98 36.59 47.33
N LYS A 775 12.20 37.21 48.22
CA LYS A 775 11.03 38.02 47.82
C LYS A 775 11.44 39.19 46.93
N GLU A 776 12.56 39.86 47.23
CA GLU A 776 13.09 40.97 46.43
C GLU A 776 13.55 40.55 45.03
N SER A 777 14.18 39.38 44.90
CA SER A 777 14.60 38.86 43.59
C SER A 777 13.45 38.34 42.73
N PHE A 778 12.37 37.85 43.36
CA PHE A 778 11.17 37.41 42.65
C PHE A 778 10.37 38.59 42.07
N LYS A 779 10.16 39.63 42.88
CA LYS A 779 9.54 40.90 42.44
C LYS A 779 10.30 41.49 41.25
#